data_AF-A0A7J8A9G5-F1
#
_entry.id   AF-A0A7J8A9G5-F1
#
_cell.length_a   1.000
_cell.length_b   1.000
_cell.length_c   1.000
_cell.angle_alpha   90.00
_cell.angle_beta   90.00
_cell.angle_gamma   90.00
#
_symmetry.space_group_name_H-M   'P 1'
#
loop_
_entity.id
_entity.type
_entity.pdbx_description
1 polymer ?
#
loop_
_entity_poly.entity_id
_entity_poly.type
_entity_poly.pdbx_seq_one_letter_code
_entity_poly.pdbx_strand_id
1 'polypeptide(L)'
;MAARAAGSQEVKPARTAARAPGLLQLLLALSVLPTLGPAAAAKLNIPKVLLPFTRATRVNFTLEASEGCYRWSSTRPEVASIEPLGPDEQQCSQKAVVQARLSQPARLTSIIFAEDITTGQVLRCDAIVDLIHGIQIVSTTRELYLEDSPLELKIQALDSEGNTFSTLAGLVFDWTIMKDTETSHISDSHNALRILPFLESTYTPPSYISEMEKVAKQGDTVLVSGMKTGSAKLKARIQEAVYQNVHAAEVRLLILENILLNPAYDVYLMVGTSICYKVQKIRQGKITELSMPSDQYQLQLQDHIQGPMGDPSRPVTVLAQDTTMVTAVQLGQSSLVLAYRSIRMQGASRLPNSTIYVVEPGYLGFTVHPGDRWVLETGRLYKITIDVLDKSGNKVYPSDNIRIETALPSEFFEVLSSSKNGSSHQVRPIKRGQTAVEAALTSVVDQDGGVHMLQVPVWNQQEVEIHVPINLYPSILTFPWQPKTGAYQYAIKAHGGSGNFSWSSSNYMVATVTVKGVMTTVSDKGLSVIQAHDVQNPLHFGEMKVYVIEPRGMEFTPCQVEARVGQTLELPIRINGLMPGGANEVVTLSDCSHLDLVVEMEKQGVFQLLPGWLQPGSEHCSGVSVRAEAQGHTVLLVSYKHGHIHLSARITIAAYLPLKEAQRR
;
A
#
# COMPACT_ATOMS: atom_id res chain seq x y z
N MET A 1 3.39 -64.30 38.91
CA MET A 1 2.20 -63.93 39.71
C MET A 1 1.22 -63.17 38.83
N ALA A 2 -0.02 -63.67 38.76
CA ALA A 2 -1.29 -63.03 38.40
C ALA A 2 -1.38 -61.88 37.35
N ALA A 3 -1.93 -62.24 36.18
CA ALA A 3 -3.22 -61.79 35.59
C ALA A 3 -3.58 -60.30 35.30
N ARG A 4 -4.10 -60.16 34.06
CA ARG A 4 -5.21 -59.30 33.54
C ARG A 4 -4.96 -57.83 33.18
N ALA A 5 -5.04 -57.52 31.87
CA ALA A 5 -6.17 -56.86 31.15
C ALA A 5 -5.63 -56.25 29.82
N ALA A 6 -5.99 -56.77 28.64
CA ALA A 6 -7.03 -56.26 27.72
C ALA A 6 -6.84 -54.78 27.30
N GLY A 7 -6.78 -54.36 26.03
CA GLY A 7 -6.95 -55.02 24.73
C GLY A 7 -6.90 -53.95 23.62
N SER A 8 -6.16 -54.27 22.57
CA SER A 8 -6.04 -53.67 21.22
C SER A 8 -7.36 -53.85 20.42
N GLN A 9 -7.63 -53.34 19.22
CA GLN A 9 -6.95 -52.55 18.18
C GLN A 9 -8.03 -52.15 17.14
N GLU A 10 -7.69 -51.21 16.26
CA GLU A 10 -8.36 -50.85 15.00
C GLU A 10 -8.62 -52.02 14.03
N VAL A 11 -9.56 -51.84 13.08
CA VAL A 11 -9.32 -51.76 11.61
C VAL A 11 -10.64 -51.94 10.82
N LYS A 12 -10.75 -51.15 9.74
CA LYS A 12 -11.80 -51.03 8.69
C LYS A 12 -11.94 -52.31 7.78
N PRO A 13 -12.52 -52.23 6.56
CA PRO A 13 -13.95 -52.22 6.18
C PRO A 13 -14.28 -53.36 5.16
N ALA A 14 -15.53 -53.53 4.73
CA ALA A 14 -15.94 -53.75 3.31
C ALA A 14 -17.28 -54.50 3.13
N ARG A 15 -18.01 -54.01 2.12
CA ARG A 15 -19.05 -54.60 1.26
C ARG A 15 -19.27 -56.12 1.36
N THR A 16 -20.54 -56.56 1.38
CA THR A 16 -21.28 -57.07 0.19
C THR A 16 -22.66 -57.61 0.58
N ALA A 17 -23.53 -57.63 -0.42
CA ALA A 17 -24.97 -57.91 -0.40
C ALA A 17 -25.36 -59.38 -0.11
N ALA A 18 -26.55 -59.58 0.47
CA ALA A 18 -27.47 -60.67 0.12
C ALA A 18 -28.89 -60.48 0.71
N ARG A 19 -29.90 -60.49 -0.19
CA ARG A 19 -31.28 -61.05 -0.15
C ARG A 19 -31.76 -61.67 1.18
N ALA A 20 -33.01 -61.59 1.66
CA ALA A 20 -34.36 -61.23 1.15
C ALA A 20 -35.33 -61.14 2.37
N PRO A 21 -36.68 -61.31 2.25
CA PRO A 21 -37.69 -60.37 1.76
C PRO A 21 -38.78 -60.05 2.83
N GLY A 22 -39.62 -59.04 2.57
CA GLY A 22 -40.91 -58.92 3.26
C GLY A 22 -41.65 -57.60 3.01
N LEU A 23 -42.66 -57.67 2.11
CA LEU A 23 -43.92 -56.88 2.05
C LEU A 23 -43.83 -55.34 2.17
N LEU A 24 -44.30 -54.49 1.25
CA LEU A 24 -45.45 -54.57 0.37
C LEU A 24 -45.26 -53.51 -0.75
N GLN A 25 -45.37 -53.96 -2.01
CA GLN A 25 -45.83 -53.17 -3.16
C GLN A 25 -47.25 -52.65 -2.87
N LEU A 26 -47.83 -51.57 -3.42
CA LEU A 26 -47.79 -50.95 -4.74
C LEU A 26 -48.59 -49.62 -4.54
N LEU A 27 -48.15 -48.43 -4.94
CA LEU A 27 -48.60 -47.82 -6.20
C LEU A 27 -47.87 -46.49 -6.40
N LEU A 28 -47.10 -46.43 -7.49
CA LEU A 28 -46.50 -45.25 -8.07
C LEU A 28 -47.39 -44.74 -9.22
N ALA A 29 -47.27 -43.44 -9.47
CA ALA A 29 -47.54 -42.71 -10.71
C ALA A 29 -48.96 -42.16 -10.92
N LEU A 30 -49.11 -40.85 -10.68
CA LEU A 30 -49.26 -39.84 -11.75
C LEU A 30 -49.30 -38.42 -11.14
N SER A 31 -48.33 -37.57 -11.47
CA SER A 31 -48.54 -36.17 -11.90
C SER A 31 -47.23 -35.37 -11.89
N VAL A 32 -46.79 -35.00 -13.08
CA VAL A 32 -45.89 -33.88 -13.32
C VAL A 32 -46.77 -32.63 -13.30
N LEU A 33 -46.51 -31.71 -12.37
CA LEU A 33 -46.98 -30.33 -12.37
C LEU A 33 -45.79 -29.43 -11.98
N PRO A 34 -45.67 -28.23 -12.56
CA PRO A 34 -44.54 -27.35 -12.31
C PRO A 34 -44.57 -26.94 -10.84
N THR A 35 -43.43 -27.03 -10.16
CA THR A 35 -43.28 -26.48 -8.81
C THR A 35 -43.36 -24.96 -8.91
N LEU A 36 -44.56 -24.39 -8.75
CA LEU A 36 -44.67 -23.05 -8.21
C LEU A 36 -44.01 -23.13 -6.83
N GLY A 37 -42.89 -22.42 -6.65
CA GLY A 37 -42.32 -22.20 -5.33
C GLY A 37 -43.41 -21.64 -4.40
N PRO A 38 -43.35 -21.90 -3.08
CA PRO A 38 -44.33 -21.37 -2.15
C PRO A 38 -44.37 -19.85 -2.30
N ALA A 39 -45.55 -19.30 -2.62
CA ALA A 39 -45.79 -17.86 -2.56
C ALA A 39 -45.31 -17.38 -1.19
N ALA A 40 -44.43 -16.37 -1.17
CA ALA A 40 -43.93 -15.81 0.07
C ALA A 40 -45.14 -15.36 0.91
N ALA A 41 -45.28 -15.91 2.12
CA ALA A 41 -46.38 -15.52 3.00
C ALA A 41 -46.30 -14.01 3.27
N ALA A 42 -47.41 -13.31 3.06
CA ALA A 42 -47.52 -11.89 3.31
C ALA A 42 -47.19 -11.54 4.78
N LYS A 43 -46.38 -10.49 4.99
CA LYS A 43 -45.89 -10.04 6.30
C LYS A 43 -46.06 -8.53 6.45
N LEU A 44 -46.36 -8.08 7.66
CA LEU A 44 -46.30 -6.67 8.04
C LEU A 44 -44.91 -6.33 8.60
N ASN A 45 -44.48 -5.07 8.43
CA ASN A 45 -43.23 -4.55 8.97
C ASN A 45 -43.15 -4.59 10.50
N ILE A 46 -44.28 -4.54 11.22
CA ILE A 46 -44.31 -4.59 12.68
C ILE A 46 -45.65 -5.15 13.23
N PRO A 47 -45.63 -5.99 14.28
CA PRO A 47 -46.85 -6.55 14.86
C PRO A 47 -47.57 -5.60 15.84
N LYS A 48 -46.88 -4.65 16.47
CA LYS A 48 -47.43 -3.69 17.43
C LYS A 48 -46.76 -2.33 17.31
N VAL A 49 -47.53 -1.26 17.39
CA VAL A 49 -47.02 0.12 17.38
C VAL A 49 -47.51 0.86 18.63
N LEU A 50 -46.59 1.56 19.28
CA LEU A 50 -46.88 2.44 20.41
C LEU A 50 -46.69 3.90 19.96
N LEU A 51 -47.78 4.66 19.95
CA LEU A 51 -47.84 6.03 19.45
C LEU A 51 -48.08 7.01 20.59
N PRO A 52 -47.38 8.16 20.61
CA PRO A 52 -47.57 9.15 21.66
C PRO A 52 -48.88 9.92 21.50
N PHE A 53 -49.57 10.14 22.60
CA PHE A 53 -50.72 11.04 22.67
C PHE A 53 -50.30 12.48 22.39
N THR A 54 -51.04 13.20 21.56
CA THR A 54 -50.77 14.59 21.18
C THR A 54 -52.09 15.34 21.01
N ARG A 55 -52.12 16.64 21.35
CA ARG A 55 -53.35 17.46 21.21
C ARG A 55 -53.37 18.26 19.92
N ALA A 56 -52.24 18.87 19.57
CA ALA A 56 -52.13 19.74 18.40
C ALA A 56 -51.39 19.07 17.24
N THR A 57 -50.38 18.26 17.58
CA THR A 57 -49.49 17.61 16.63
C THR A 57 -50.11 16.31 16.11
N ARG A 58 -49.93 16.00 14.83
CA ARG A 58 -50.30 14.67 14.29
C ARG A 58 -49.06 13.80 14.19
N VAL A 59 -49.05 12.70 14.92
CA VAL A 59 -47.95 11.73 14.89
C VAL A 59 -48.33 10.57 13.98
N ASN A 60 -47.48 10.34 12.99
CA ASN A 60 -47.73 9.42 11.90
C ASN A 60 -46.73 8.24 11.97
N PHE A 61 -47.22 7.04 11.72
CA PHE A 61 -46.41 5.83 11.57
C PHE A 61 -46.81 5.09 10.28
N THR A 62 -45.85 4.70 9.46
CA THR A 62 -46.13 3.98 8.22
C THR A 62 -46.10 2.47 8.44
N LEU A 63 -47.24 1.82 8.27
CA LEU A 63 -47.34 0.37 8.13
C LEU A 63 -47.08 -0.01 6.67
N GLU A 64 -46.31 -1.07 6.49
CA GLU A 64 -45.94 -1.59 5.18
C GLU A 64 -46.11 -3.12 5.19
N ALA A 65 -46.81 -3.62 4.17
CA ALA A 65 -46.99 -5.05 3.94
C ALA A 65 -46.09 -5.55 2.80
N SER A 66 -45.60 -6.79 2.88
CA SER A 66 -44.74 -7.39 1.87
C SER A 66 -45.58 -7.95 0.72
N GLU A 67 -45.43 -7.38 -0.49
CA GLU A 67 -46.12 -7.76 -1.74
C GLU A 67 -47.66 -7.81 -1.66
N GLY A 68 -48.36 -7.56 -2.77
CA GLY A 68 -49.83 -7.56 -2.80
C GLY A 68 -50.48 -6.21 -2.49
N CYS A 69 -51.81 -6.18 -2.56
CA CYS A 69 -52.59 -4.94 -2.45
C CYS A 69 -53.59 -5.03 -1.30
N TYR A 70 -53.42 -4.18 -0.28
CA TYR A 70 -54.15 -4.32 0.97
C TYR A 70 -55.22 -3.23 1.13
N ARG A 71 -56.38 -3.66 1.62
CA ARG A 71 -57.41 -2.79 2.18
C ARG A 71 -57.16 -2.64 3.68
N TRP A 72 -57.06 -1.40 4.12
CA TRP A 72 -56.71 -1.07 5.50
C TRP A 72 -57.95 -0.66 6.29
N SER A 73 -58.11 -1.20 7.50
CA SER A 73 -59.20 -0.83 8.41
C SER A 73 -58.74 -0.76 9.86
N SER A 74 -59.41 0.06 10.67
CA SER A 74 -59.13 0.23 12.10
C SER A 74 -60.38 -0.05 12.91
N THR A 75 -60.26 -0.86 13.97
CA THR A 75 -61.40 -1.17 14.87
C THR A 75 -61.91 0.04 15.65
N ARG A 76 -61.01 1.00 15.93
CA ARG A 76 -61.28 2.24 16.69
C ARG A 76 -60.59 3.42 16.01
N PRO A 77 -61.18 3.98 14.94
CA PRO A 77 -60.60 5.11 14.21
C PRO A 77 -60.42 6.37 15.07
N GLU A 78 -61.19 6.49 16.16
CA GLU A 78 -61.08 7.54 17.18
C GLU A 78 -59.86 7.39 18.10
N VAL A 79 -59.21 6.23 18.11
CA VAL A 79 -57.96 6.00 18.85
C VAL A 79 -56.79 6.09 17.87
N ALA A 80 -56.82 5.29 16.81
CA ALA A 80 -55.83 5.29 15.75
C ALA A 80 -56.53 5.17 14.39
N SER A 81 -56.46 6.23 13.59
CA SER A 81 -56.98 6.22 12.21
C SER A 81 -55.93 5.70 11.24
N ILE A 82 -56.35 5.05 10.17
CA ILE A 82 -55.47 4.49 9.14
C ILE A 82 -55.85 5.10 7.78
N GLU A 83 -54.86 5.62 7.05
CA GLU A 83 -55.05 6.22 5.72
C GLU A 83 -54.10 5.55 4.71
N PRO A 84 -54.59 4.95 3.61
CA PRO A 84 -53.74 4.30 2.61
C PRO A 84 -52.88 5.33 1.85
N LEU A 85 -51.61 5.02 1.59
CA LEU A 85 -50.69 5.85 0.82
C LEU A 85 -50.65 5.40 -0.64
N GLY A 86 -51.00 6.30 -1.55
CA GLY A 86 -50.99 6.03 -2.99
C GLY A 86 -51.92 4.88 -3.38
N PRO A 87 -53.24 4.99 -3.14
CA PRO A 87 -54.18 3.94 -3.50
C PRO A 87 -54.20 3.71 -5.01
N ASP A 88 -54.09 2.47 -5.45
CA ASP A 88 -54.29 2.08 -6.85
C ASP A 88 -55.75 2.34 -7.28
N GLU A 89 -56.05 2.26 -8.59
CA GLU A 89 -57.41 2.40 -9.13
C GLU A 89 -58.44 1.47 -8.45
N GLN A 90 -57.98 0.40 -7.78
CA GLN A 90 -58.77 -0.57 -7.02
C GLN A 90 -58.91 -0.25 -5.51
N GLN A 91 -58.54 0.97 -5.07
CA GLN A 91 -58.66 1.44 -3.66
C GLN A 91 -57.92 0.55 -2.63
N CYS A 92 -56.80 -0.03 -3.02
CA CYS A 92 -55.92 -0.79 -2.13
C CYS A 92 -54.50 -0.18 -2.20
N SER A 93 -53.70 -0.41 -1.18
CA SER A 93 -52.33 0.11 -1.11
C SER A 93 -51.43 -0.83 -0.32
N GLN A 94 -50.15 -0.85 -0.68
CA GLN A 94 -49.15 -1.62 0.05
C GLN A 94 -48.68 -0.93 1.35
N LYS A 95 -48.83 0.39 1.42
CA LYS A 95 -48.41 1.24 2.54
C LYS A 95 -49.59 2.03 3.07
N ALA A 96 -49.71 2.16 4.38
CA ALA A 96 -50.71 3.01 5.01
C ALA A 96 -50.14 3.74 6.22
N VAL A 97 -50.63 4.94 6.48
CA VAL A 97 -50.23 5.77 7.63
C VAL A 97 -51.23 5.62 8.74
N VAL A 98 -50.76 5.14 9.89
CA VAL A 98 -51.47 5.19 11.17
C VAL A 98 -51.25 6.56 11.79
N GLN A 99 -52.34 7.24 12.15
CA GLN A 99 -52.32 8.51 12.88
C GLN A 99 -53.01 8.33 14.23
N ALA A 100 -52.38 8.77 15.31
CA ALA A 100 -53.02 8.82 16.62
C ALA A 100 -54.09 9.94 16.65
N ARG A 101 -55.34 9.61 17.02
CA ARG A 101 -56.48 10.56 17.00
C ARG A 101 -57.27 10.61 18.30
N LEU A 102 -56.60 10.38 19.41
CA LEU A 102 -57.27 10.27 20.71
C LEU A 102 -57.61 11.64 21.31
N SER A 103 -58.84 11.78 21.84
CA SER A 103 -59.32 13.05 22.45
C SER A 103 -58.93 13.24 23.92
N GLN A 104 -58.71 12.15 24.65
CA GLN A 104 -58.41 12.16 26.09
C GLN A 104 -57.04 11.51 26.37
N PRO A 105 -56.28 11.99 27.37
CA PRO A 105 -54.96 11.46 27.69
C PRO A 105 -55.06 10.13 28.45
N ALA A 106 -55.35 9.04 27.73
CA ALA A 106 -55.52 7.69 28.28
C ALA A 106 -54.85 6.64 27.38
N ARG A 107 -54.37 5.54 27.98
CA ARG A 107 -53.84 4.40 27.24
C ARG A 107 -54.98 3.63 26.57
N LEU A 108 -55.03 3.63 25.24
CA LEU A 108 -56.06 2.93 24.46
C LEU A 108 -55.45 2.20 23.27
N THR A 109 -56.07 1.08 22.88
CA THR A 109 -55.60 0.23 21.78
C THR A 109 -56.66 0.13 20.69
N SER A 110 -56.24 0.29 19.45
CA SER A 110 -57.00 -0.08 18.25
C SER A 110 -56.27 -1.20 17.51
N ILE A 111 -57.01 -2.13 16.92
CA ILE A 111 -56.46 -3.16 16.04
C ILE A 111 -56.60 -2.65 14.60
N ILE A 112 -55.48 -2.68 13.86
CA ILE A 112 -55.42 -2.38 12.42
C ILE A 112 -55.41 -3.70 11.66
N PHE A 113 -56.28 -3.81 10.66
CA PHE A 113 -56.32 -4.94 9.74
C PHE A 113 -55.87 -4.51 8.34
N ALA A 114 -55.03 -5.35 7.72
CA ALA A 114 -54.65 -5.26 6.32
C ALA A 114 -55.16 -6.50 5.61
N GLU A 115 -56.19 -6.37 4.80
CA GLU A 115 -56.81 -7.45 4.04
C GLU A 115 -56.32 -7.40 2.60
N ASP A 116 -55.62 -8.44 2.15
CA ASP A 116 -55.21 -8.58 0.75
C ASP A 116 -56.45 -8.86 -0.11
N ILE A 117 -56.73 -7.97 -1.06
CA ILE A 117 -57.92 -8.08 -1.91
C ILE A 117 -57.86 -9.27 -2.88
N THR A 118 -56.68 -9.82 -3.14
CA THR A 118 -56.48 -10.91 -4.10
C THR A 118 -56.56 -12.29 -3.44
N THR A 119 -56.01 -12.42 -2.23
CA THR A 119 -55.93 -13.70 -1.50
C THR A 119 -56.94 -13.81 -0.35
N GLY A 120 -57.53 -12.69 0.09
CA GLY A 120 -58.37 -12.62 1.28
C GLY A 120 -57.60 -12.78 2.60
N GLN A 121 -56.27 -12.81 2.56
CA GLN A 121 -55.45 -12.94 3.77
C GLN A 121 -55.51 -11.65 4.59
N VAL A 122 -55.76 -11.80 5.90
CA VAL A 122 -55.80 -10.66 6.84
C VAL A 122 -54.57 -10.67 7.74
N LEU A 123 -53.84 -9.57 7.71
CA LEU A 123 -52.73 -9.29 8.63
C LEU A 123 -53.20 -8.30 9.72
N ARG A 124 -52.62 -8.42 10.91
CA ARG A 124 -53.03 -7.66 12.10
C ARG A 124 -51.86 -6.90 12.71
N CYS A 125 -52.09 -5.65 13.09
CA CYS A 125 -51.18 -4.83 13.90
C CYS A 125 -51.96 -4.17 15.06
N ASP A 126 -51.46 -4.26 16.30
CA ASP A 126 -52.06 -3.54 17.42
C ASP A 126 -51.45 -2.12 17.53
N ALA A 127 -52.28 -1.09 17.38
CA ALA A 127 -51.90 0.31 17.54
C ALA A 127 -52.34 0.83 18.92
N ILE A 128 -51.36 1.09 19.79
CA ILE A 128 -51.54 1.56 21.16
C ILE A 128 -51.21 3.05 21.21
N VAL A 129 -52.08 3.88 21.75
CA VAL A 129 -51.82 5.31 21.99
C VAL A 129 -51.68 5.52 23.49
N ASP A 130 -50.58 6.14 23.92
CA ASP A 130 -50.28 6.36 25.36
C ASP A 130 -49.48 7.66 25.60
N LEU A 131 -49.33 8.04 26.87
CA LEU A 131 -48.56 9.21 27.32
C LEU A 131 -47.08 8.91 27.49
N ILE A 132 -46.25 9.83 27.01
CA ILE A 132 -44.81 9.85 27.32
C ILE A 132 -44.61 10.22 28.79
N HIS A 133 -43.96 9.34 29.54
CA HIS A 133 -43.59 9.55 30.95
C HIS A 133 -42.13 9.99 31.10
N GLY A 134 -41.24 9.57 30.19
CA GLY A 134 -39.83 9.94 30.22
C GLY A 134 -39.22 9.99 28.84
N ILE A 135 -38.13 10.74 28.70
CA ILE A 135 -37.30 10.78 27.50
C ILE A 135 -35.83 10.55 27.85
N GLN A 136 -35.09 9.96 26.93
CA GLN A 136 -33.66 9.71 27.01
C GLN A 136 -33.00 10.07 25.68
N ILE A 137 -31.74 10.54 25.72
CA ILE A 137 -30.94 10.77 24.51
C ILE A 137 -30.07 9.55 24.29
N VAL A 138 -30.22 8.94 23.12
CA VAL A 138 -29.45 7.79 22.65
C VAL A 138 -28.40 8.29 21.66
N SER A 139 -27.17 7.80 21.83
CA SER A 139 -26.01 8.14 21.02
C SER A 139 -25.19 6.88 20.75
N THR A 140 -24.54 6.82 19.59
CA THR A 140 -23.62 5.72 19.27
C THR A 140 -22.30 5.80 20.05
N THR A 141 -21.86 7.02 20.37
CA THR A 141 -20.65 7.31 21.16
C THR A 141 -20.87 8.54 22.06
N ARG A 142 -20.09 8.66 23.14
CA ARG A 142 -20.03 9.86 24.00
C ARG A 142 -18.83 10.75 23.68
N GLU A 143 -18.00 10.31 22.74
CA GLU A 143 -16.77 10.99 22.31
C GLU A 143 -16.90 11.43 20.87
N LEU A 144 -16.47 12.67 20.61
CA LEU A 144 -16.52 13.32 19.32
C LEU A 144 -15.13 13.87 19.01
N TYR A 145 -14.56 13.54 17.86
CA TYR A 145 -13.28 14.11 17.46
C TYR A 145 -13.49 15.43 16.73
N LEU A 146 -12.61 16.41 16.97
CA LEU A 146 -12.61 17.65 16.20
C LEU A 146 -12.43 17.36 14.72
N GLU A 147 -13.23 18.04 13.89
CA GLU A 147 -13.20 17.94 12.42
C GLU A 147 -13.59 16.55 11.88
N ASP A 148 -14.11 15.66 12.72
CA ASP A 148 -14.69 14.39 12.30
C ASP A 148 -16.17 14.55 11.91
N SER A 149 -16.73 13.48 11.37
CA SER A 149 -18.14 13.39 11.01
C SER A 149 -19.06 13.75 12.19
N PRO A 150 -20.16 14.50 11.97
CA PRO A 150 -21.08 14.87 13.03
C PRO A 150 -21.72 13.63 13.67
N LEU A 151 -21.98 13.71 14.97
CA LEU A 151 -22.66 12.66 15.74
C LEU A 151 -24.18 12.84 15.66
N GLU A 152 -24.88 11.78 15.27
CA GLU A 152 -26.34 11.71 15.35
C GLU A 152 -26.77 11.40 16.78
N LEU A 153 -27.65 12.25 17.31
CA LEU A 153 -28.31 12.05 18.59
C LEU A 153 -29.81 11.89 18.37
N LYS A 154 -30.39 10.87 19.00
CA LYS A 154 -31.80 10.55 18.87
C LYS A 154 -32.50 10.47 20.21
N ILE A 155 -33.72 10.94 20.28
CA ILE A 155 -34.56 10.84 21.48
C ILE A 155 -35.30 9.51 21.47
N GLN A 156 -35.24 8.83 22.60
CA GLN A 156 -36.06 7.68 22.93
C GLN A 156 -37.07 8.12 23.99
N ALA A 157 -38.37 7.98 23.70
CA ALA A 157 -39.42 8.24 24.66
C ALA A 157 -39.92 6.92 25.27
N LEU A 158 -40.30 6.98 26.55
CA LEU A 158 -40.73 5.85 27.36
C LEU A 158 -42.11 6.12 27.98
N ASP A 159 -42.97 5.09 28.02
CA ASP A 159 -44.23 5.11 28.76
C ASP A 159 -44.00 4.85 30.27
N SER A 160 -45.08 4.76 31.06
CA SER A 160 -44.99 4.48 32.51
C SER A 160 -44.41 3.10 32.84
N GLU A 161 -44.46 2.17 31.89
CA GLU A 161 -43.98 0.79 32.04
C GLU A 161 -42.54 0.63 31.53
N GLY A 162 -41.94 1.69 30.96
CA GLY A 162 -40.62 1.65 30.35
C GLY A 162 -40.58 1.14 28.91
N ASN A 163 -41.74 1.01 28.24
CA ASN A 163 -41.81 0.64 26.83
C ASN A 163 -41.45 1.83 25.94
N THR A 164 -40.78 1.55 24.83
CA THR A 164 -40.34 2.58 23.87
C THR A 164 -41.42 2.90 22.85
N PHE A 165 -41.70 4.19 22.64
CA PHE A 165 -42.59 4.65 21.57
C PHE A 165 -42.00 4.33 20.19
N SER A 166 -42.82 3.79 19.29
CA SER A 166 -42.40 3.34 17.96
C SER A 166 -42.05 4.50 17.02
N THR A 167 -42.59 5.70 17.27
CA THR A 167 -42.27 6.91 16.52
C THR A 167 -42.47 8.16 17.38
N LEU A 168 -41.63 9.16 17.13
CA LEU A 168 -41.77 10.52 17.65
C LEU A 168 -41.93 11.53 16.50
N ALA A 169 -42.14 11.04 15.27
CA ALA A 169 -42.26 11.86 14.08
C ALA A 169 -43.42 12.85 14.21
N GLY A 170 -43.13 14.13 14.08
CA GLY A 170 -44.09 15.22 14.24
C GLY A 170 -43.90 16.00 15.54
N LEU A 171 -43.37 15.39 16.61
CA LEU A 171 -43.12 16.07 17.87
C LEU A 171 -41.95 17.04 17.75
N VAL A 172 -42.12 18.24 18.32
CA VAL A 172 -41.09 19.27 18.37
C VAL A 172 -40.32 19.15 19.67
N PHE A 173 -38.99 19.17 19.55
CA PHE A 173 -38.08 19.15 20.68
C PHE A 173 -37.22 20.41 20.69
N ASP A 174 -36.94 20.91 21.88
CA ASP A 174 -36.00 21.99 22.11
C ASP A 174 -34.65 21.41 22.52
N TRP A 175 -33.66 21.52 21.64
CA TRP A 175 -32.29 21.08 21.89
C TRP A 175 -31.43 22.28 22.27
N THR A 176 -30.92 22.25 23.50
CA THR A 176 -30.14 23.34 24.07
C THR A 176 -28.80 22.84 24.59
N ILE A 177 -27.74 23.59 24.27
CA ILE A 177 -26.40 23.37 24.85
C ILE A 177 -26.37 24.08 26.19
N MET A 178 -26.19 23.31 27.27
CA MET A 178 -26.15 23.85 28.61
C MET A 178 -24.80 24.51 28.88
N LYS A 179 -24.84 25.70 29.49
CA LYS A 179 -23.67 26.33 30.09
C LYS A 179 -23.40 25.66 31.43
N ASP A 180 -22.20 25.13 31.61
CA ASP A 180 -21.80 24.51 32.86
C ASP A 180 -21.56 25.62 33.91
N THR A 181 -22.48 25.79 34.87
CA THR A 181 -22.52 26.93 35.80
C THR A 181 -21.45 26.91 36.89
N GLU A 182 -20.67 25.83 37.02
CA GLU A 182 -19.68 25.67 38.09
C GLU A 182 -18.25 26.09 37.70
N THR A 183 -18.03 27.27 37.11
CA THR A 183 -16.86 28.16 37.37
C THR A 183 -16.59 29.12 36.22
N SER A 184 -16.52 30.39 36.57
CA SER A 184 -16.23 31.59 35.78
C SER A 184 -14.75 31.78 35.38
N HIS A 185 -13.97 30.73 35.12
CA HIS A 185 -12.52 30.88 34.86
C HIS A 185 -11.94 30.15 33.62
N ILE A 186 -12.75 29.49 32.79
CA ILE A 186 -12.31 29.03 31.45
C ILE A 186 -13.33 29.54 30.42
N SER A 187 -12.98 30.65 29.77
CA SER A 187 -13.87 31.49 28.97
C SER A 187 -14.20 30.94 27.57
N ASP A 188 -14.50 29.65 27.40
CA ASP A 188 -14.77 29.13 26.05
C ASP A 188 -15.53 27.79 25.94
N SER A 189 -16.03 27.20 27.03
CA SER A 189 -16.74 25.91 26.96
C SER A 189 -18.07 25.96 26.18
N HIS A 190 -18.59 27.17 25.92
CA HIS A 190 -19.91 27.39 25.34
C HIS A 190 -19.92 27.30 23.81
N ASN A 191 -18.74 27.28 23.18
CA ASN A 191 -18.55 27.15 21.74
C ASN A 191 -17.82 25.85 21.38
N ALA A 192 -17.80 24.85 22.28
CA ALA A 192 -17.12 23.58 22.03
C ALA A 192 -17.95 22.63 21.14
N LEU A 193 -19.27 22.77 21.16
CA LEU A 193 -20.22 21.95 20.42
C LEU A 193 -21.18 22.84 19.63
N ARG A 194 -21.54 22.43 18.43
CA ARG A 194 -22.57 23.06 17.59
C ARG A 194 -23.60 22.03 17.19
N ILE A 195 -24.89 22.38 17.31
CA ILE A 195 -25.97 21.63 16.70
C ILE A 195 -26.01 22.01 15.22
N LEU A 196 -25.89 21.01 14.35
CA LEU A 196 -25.82 21.16 12.91
C LEU A 196 -27.17 20.76 12.29
N PRO A 197 -27.81 21.64 11.50
CA PRO A 197 -28.97 21.25 10.69
C PRO A 197 -28.58 20.19 9.65
N PHE A 198 -29.45 19.23 9.37
CA PHE A 198 -29.21 18.22 8.35
C PHE A 198 -29.03 18.85 6.95
N LEU A 199 -29.72 19.96 6.67
CA LEU A 199 -29.55 20.74 5.43
C LEU A 199 -28.11 21.23 5.19
N GLU A 200 -27.34 21.48 6.26
CA GLU A 200 -25.93 21.90 6.18
C GLU A 200 -24.95 20.71 6.15
N SER A 201 -25.47 19.48 6.24
CA SER A 201 -24.69 18.26 6.33
C SER A 201 -24.67 17.47 5.01
N THR A 202 -23.77 16.49 4.91
CA THR A 202 -23.74 15.54 3.79
C THR A 202 -24.66 14.33 4.01
N TYR A 203 -25.47 14.33 5.07
CA TYR A 203 -26.31 13.19 5.47
C TYR A 203 -27.78 13.47 5.16
N THR A 204 -28.48 12.43 4.69
CA THR A 204 -29.90 12.52 4.36
C THR A 204 -30.76 12.31 5.62
N PRO A 205 -31.53 13.32 6.08
CA PRO A 205 -32.44 13.16 7.20
C PRO A 205 -33.69 12.35 6.84
N PRO A 206 -34.41 11.80 7.83
CA PRO A 206 -35.80 11.39 7.63
C PRO A 206 -36.65 12.55 7.08
N SER A 207 -37.62 12.25 6.21
CA SER A 207 -38.42 13.27 5.52
C SER A 207 -39.12 14.24 6.47
N TYR A 208 -39.67 13.75 7.59
CA TYR A 208 -40.34 14.59 8.58
C TYR A 208 -39.39 15.53 9.32
N ILE A 209 -38.12 15.18 9.51
CA ILE A 209 -37.10 16.07 10.07
C ILE A 209 -36.76 17.17 9.07
N SER A 210 -36.63 16.82 7.78
CA SER A 210 -36.40 17.80 6.72
C SER A 210 -37.52 18.84 6.62
N GLU A 211 -38.78 18.42 6.75
CA GLU A 211 -39.92 19.35 6.81
C GLU A 211 -39.93 20.23 8.07
N MET A 212 -39.48 19.71 9.21
CA MET A 212 -39.35 20.50 10.45
C MET A 212 -38.26 21.57 10.34
N GLU A 213 -37.11 21.25 9.74
CA GLU A 213 -36.02 22.21 9.58
C GLU A 213 -36.40 23.39 8.67
N LYS A 214 -37.22 23.15 7.63
CA LYS A 214 -37.76 24.23 6.77
C LYS A 214 -38.55 25.29 7.54
N VAL A 215 -39.18 24.90 8.65
CA VAL A 215 -39.95 25.81 9.53
C VAL A 215 -39.18 26.15 10.82
N ALA A 216 -37.86 25.99 10.82
CA ALA A 216 -36.96 26.27 11.93
C ALA A 216 -37.32 25.54 13.25
N LYS A 217 -37.86 24.32 13.14
CA LYS A 217 -38.15 23.43 14.26
C LYS A 217 -37.17 22.27 14.29
N GLN A 218 -36.88 21.76 15.48
CA GLN A 218 -36.05 20.58 15.68
C GLN A 218 -36.93 19.40 16.10
N GLY A 219 -36.65 18.23 15.53
CA GLY A 219 -37.36 16.98 15.84
C GLY A 219 -36.65 16.13 16.89
N ASP A 220 -36.97 14.84 16.91
CA ASP A 220 -36.38 13.85 17.82
C ASP A 220 -34.94 13.46 17.47
N THR A 221 -34.44 13.86 16.30
CA THR A 221 -33.09 13.55 15.84
C THR A 221 -32.35 14.84 15.47
N VAL A 222 -31.10 14.99 15.91
CA VAL A 222 -30.22 16.12 15.58
C VAL A 222 -28.79 15.65 15.32
N LEU A 223 -28.05 16.42 14.52
CA LEU A 223 -26.61 16.25 14.36
C LEU A 223 -25.86 17.24 15.26
N VAL A 224 -24.77 16.78 15.87
CA VAL A 224 -23.86 17.65 16.63
C VAL A 224 -22.43 17.51 16.15
N SER A 225 -21.73 18.64 16.06
CA SER A 225 -20.33 18.71 15.60
C SER A 225 -19.46 19.43 16.63
N GLY A 226 -18.22 18.95 16.79
CA GLY A 226 -17.23 19.50 17.71
C GLY A 226 -16.48 20.66 17.08
N MET A 227 -16.52 21.82 17.74
CA MET A 227 -15.83 23.03 17.29
C MET A 227 -14.53 23.31 18.06
N LYS A 228 -14.48 22.97 19.36
CA LYS A 228 -13.30 23.09 20.21
C LYS A 228 -13.21 21.91 21.18
N THR A 229 -11.99 21.51 21.56
CA THR A 229 -11.76 20.47 22.56
C THR A 229 -12.41 20.85 23.89
N GLY A 230 -13.07 19.89 24.55
CA GLY A 230 -13.67 20.12 25.85
C GLY A 230 -14.83 19.17 26.16
N SER A 231 -15.66 19.56 27.12
CA SER A 231 -16.86 18.80 27.48
C SER A 231 -18.08 19.69 27.35
N ALA A 232 -19.12 19.17 26.70
CA ALA A 232 -20.38 19.87 26.49
C ALA A 232 -21.56 19.02 26.97
N LYS A 233 -22.53 19.65 27.61
CA LYS A 233 -23.77 18.99 28.05
C LYS A 233 -24.92 19.48 27.19
N LEU A 234 -25.64 18.54 26.58
CA LEU A 234 -26.77 18.80 25.71
C LEU A 234 -28.06 18.38 26.43
N LYS A 235 -29.10 19.18 26.26
CA LYS A 235 -30.40 18.99 26.90
C LYS A 235 -31.50 19.01 25.84
N ALA A 236 -32.41 18.03 25.91
CA ALA A 236 -33.56 17.92 25.03
C ALA A 236 -34.87 17.98 25.85
N ARG A 237 -35.83 18.80 25.41
CA ARG A 237 -37.16 18.93 26.03
C ARG A 237 -38.27 18.84 24.99
N ILE A 238 -39.35 18.13 25.29
CA ILE A 238 -40.56 18.10 24.44
C ILE A 238 -41.30 19.45 24.55
N GLN A 239 -41.67 20.07 23.42
CA GLN A 239 -42.41 21.35 23.42
C GLN A 239 -43.95 21.20 23.50
N GLU A 240 -44.51 20.01 23.29
CA GLU A 240 -45.95 19.77 23.36
C GLU A 240 -46.49 20.04 24.77
N ALA A 241 -47.57 20.84 24.88
CA ALA A 241 -48.07 21.36 26.16
C ALA A 241 -48.50 20.27 27.17
N VAL A 242 -48.90 19.09 26.68
CA VAL A 242 -49.28 17.95 27.54
C VAL A 242 -48.08 17.40 28.32
N TYR A 243 -46.86 17.59 27.81
CA TYR A 243 -45.63 17.01 28.34
C TYR A 243 -44.75 18.01 29.10
N GLN A 244 -45.30 19.14 29.55
CA GLN A 244 -44.55 20.15 30.32
C GLN A 244 -43.88 19.57 31.59
N ASN A 245 -44.51 18.57 32.21
CA ASN A 245 -44.02 17.91 33.42
C ASN A 245 -43.00 16.79 33.15
N VAL A 246 -42.77 16.41 31.89
CA VAL A 246 -41.76 15.41 31.55
C VAL A 246 -40.38 16.03 31.71
N HIS A 247 -39.51 15.35 32.48
CA HIS A 247 -38.14 15.81 32.67
C HIS A 247 -37.37 15.83 31.34
N ALA A 248 -36.59 16.88 31.16
CA ALA A 248 -35.72 17.00 30.00
C ALA A 248 -34.59 15.96 30.07
N ALA A 249 -34.28 15.34 28.94
CA ALA A 249 -33.17 14.41 28.82
C ALA A 249 -31.85 15.17 28.70
N GLU A 250 -30.79 14.65 29.30
CA GLU A 250 -29.48 15.30 29.30
C GLU A 250 -28.39 14.27 28.93
N VAL A 251 -27.46 14.68 28.07
CA VAL A 251 -26.29 13.87 27.68
C VAL A 251 -25.03 14.72 27.75
N ARG A 252 -23.92 14.13 28.20
CA ARG A 252 -22.61 14.78 28.23
C ARG A 252 -21.73 14.17 27.15
N LEU A 253 -21.18 15.02 26.30
CA LEU A 253 -20.25 14.66 25.24
C LEU A 253 -18.86 15.21 25.54
N LEU A 254 -17.84 14.46 25.11
CA LEU A 254 -16.44 14.83 25.20
C LEU A 254 -15.92 15.08 23.78
N ILE A 255 -15.48 16.30 23.52
CA ILE A 255 -14.86 16.69 22.26
C ILE A 255 -13.35 16.59 22.40
N LEU A 256 -12.74 15.71 21.61
CA LEU A 256 -11.33 15.33 21.68
C LEU A 256 -10.57 15.80 20.43
N GLU A 257 -9.28 16.08 20.59
CA GLU A 257 -8.37 16.21 19.45
C GLU A 257 -7.78 14.86 19.07
N ASN A 258 -7.51 14.67 17.79
CA ASN A 258 -6.74 13.52 17.33
C ASN A 258 -5.25 13.78 17.61
N ILE A 259 -4.75 13.19 18.70
CA ILE A 259 -3.39 13.36 19.19
C ILE A 259 -2.67 12.03 19.15
N LEU A 260 -1.40 12.08 18.75
CA LEU A 260 -0.49 10.94 18.72
C LEU A 260 0.81 11.27 19.47
N LEU A 261 1.40 10.23 20.05
CA LEU A 261 2.77 10.27 20.53
C LEU A 261 3.71 9.92 19.38
N ASN A 262 4.88 10.56 19.33
CA ASN A 262 5.95 10.21 18.42
C ASN A 262 7.22 9.95 19.25
N PRO A 263 7.71 8.71 19.28
CA PRO A 263 7.19 7.52 18.58
C PRO A 263 5.83 7.04 19.13
N ALA A 264 5.00 6.46 18.24
CA ALA A 264 3.68 5.91 18.60
C ALA A 264 3.73 4.42 18.96
N TYR A 265 4.87 3.76 18.70
CA TYR A 265 5.08 2.33 18.93
C TYR A 265 5.73 2.07 20.30
N ASP A 266 5.79 0.81 20.69
CA ASP A 266 6.47 0.37 21.91
C ASP A 266 7.99 0.52 21.76
N VAL A 267 8.62 1.18 22.74
CA VAL A 267 10.03 1.56 22.69
C VAL A 267 10.85 0.68 23.63
N TYR A 268 11.97 0.17 23.11
CA TYR A 268 12.95 -0.57 23.90
C TYR A 268 14.15 0.33 24.21
N LEU A 269 14.47 0.53 25.49
CA LEU A 269 15.58 1.36 25.97
C LEU A 269 16.57 0.53 26.78
N MET A 270 17.82 0.96 26.82
CA MET A 270 18.81 0.46 27.78
C MET A 270 18.88 1.36 29.00
N VAL A 271 19.31 0.82 30.12
CA VAL A 271 19.58 1.60 31.33
C VAL A 271 20.55 2.75 31.03
N GLY A 272 20.22 3.96 31.49
CA GLY A 272 20.96 5.20 31.23
C GLY A 272 20.60 5.89 29.91
N THR A 273 19.87 5.24 29.00
CA THR A 273 19.46 5.87 27.73
C THR A 273 18.18 6.67 27.86
N SER A 274 18.00 7.63 26.96
CA SER A 274 16.85 8.54 27.01
C SER A 274 16.25 8.80 25.63
N ILE A 275 14.93 8.97 25.61
CA ILE A 275 14.15 9.32 24.42
C ILE A 275 13.33 10.58 24.68
N CYS A 276 13.28 11.48 23.70
CA CYS A 276 12.40 12.65 23.74
C CYS A 276 11.11 12.32 22.98
N TYR A 277 9.98 12.32 23.69
CA TYR A 277 8.67 12.10 23.08
C TYR A 277 8.11 13.42 22.57
N LYS A 278 7.56 13.39 21.36
CA LYS A 278 6.82 14.52 20.79
C LYS A 278 5.34 14.24 20.82
N VAL A 279 4.56 15.24 21.18
CA VAL A 279 3.09 15.17 21.11
C VAL A 279 2.67 15.87 19.83
N GLN A 280 1.95 15.19 18.94
CA GLN A 280 1.53 15.74 17.66
C GLN A 280 0.02 15.65 17.51
N LYS A 281 -0.59 16.67 16.91
CA LYS A 281 -2.03 16.72 16.61
C LYS A 281 -2.25 16.66 15.11
N ILE A 282 -3.28 15.93 14.70
CA ILE A 282 -3.72 15.84 13.31
C ILE A 282 -4.91 16.78 13.13
N ARG A 283 -4.78 17.75 12.22
CA ARG A 283 -5.88 18.63 11.78
C ARG A 283 -5.90 18.72 10.27
N GLN A 284 -7.05 18.50 9.63
CA GLN A 284 -7.20 18.54 8.16
C GLN A 284 -6.13 17.75 7.38
N GLY A 285 -5.74 16.57 7.89
CA GLY A 285 -4.69 15.74 7.28
C GLY A 285 -3.26 16.27 7.44
N LYS A 286 -3.04 17.36 8.19
CA LYS A 286 -1.72 17.90 8.53
C LYS A 286 -1.35 17.58 9.96
N ILE A 287 -0.13 17.10 10.15
CA ILE A 287 0.46 16.82 11.47
C ILE A 287 1.13 18.11 11.97
N THR A 288 0.76 18.57 13.16
CA THR A 288 1.39 19.73 13.82
C THR A 288 1.88 19.35 15.20
N GLU A 289 3.06 19.83 15.60
CA GLU A 289 3.65 19.54 16.91
C GLU A 289 2.97 20.39 18.00
N LEU A 290 2.57 19.75 19.11
CA LEU A 290 2.05 20.41 20.29
C LEU A 290 3.25 20.74 21.21
N SER A 291 3.43 22.03 21.50
CA SER A 291 4.46 22.46 22.45
C SER A 291 4.14 21.93 23.85
N MET A 292 5.14 21.32 24.47
CA MET A 292 5.09 20.81 25.83
C MET A 292 6.05 21.61 26.70
N PRO A 293 5.72 21.86 27.99
CA PRO A 293 4.47 21.48 28.66
C PRO A 293 3.24 22.25 28.16
N SER A 294 2.10 21.59 28.09
CA SER A 294 0.83 22.16 27.62
C SER A 294 -0.10 22.51 28.79
N ASP A 295 -0.96 23.53 28.61
CA ASP A 295 -2.02 23.86 29.58
C ASP A 295 -3.14 22.80 29.62
N GLN A 296 -3.33 22.07 28.53
CA GLN A 296 -4.43 21.10 28.38
C GLN A 296 -3.98 19.66 28.65
N TYR A 297 -2.75 19.34 28.29
CA TYR A 297 -2.21 17.98 28.31
C TYR A 297 -0.98 17.86 29.22
N GLN A 298 -0.84 16.69 29.83
CA GLN A 298 0.32 16.32 30.62
C GLN A 298 0.73 14.88 30.30
N LEU A 299 2.02 14.63 30.19
CA LEU A 299 2.54 13.27 30.07
C LEU A 299 2.70 12.68 31.48
N GLN A 300 2.30 11.42 31.65
CA GLN A 300 2.40 10.72 32.92
C GLN A 300 3.00 9.33 32.68
N LEU A 301 3.86 8.89 33.58
CA LEU A 301 4.32 7.51 33.62
C LEU A 301 3.36 6.70 34.49
N GLN A 302 2.95 5.54 33.98
CA GLN A 302 2.06 4.57 34.64
C GLN A 302 2.66 3.16 34.52
N ASP A 303 2.01 2.19 35.16
CA ASP A 303 2.32 0.75 35.07
C ASP A 303 3.81 0.40 35.28
N HIS A 304 4.35 0.80 36.43
CA HIS A 304 5.74 0.51 36.78
C HIS A 304 5.92 -0.95 37.21
N ILE A 305 6.26 -1.81 36.25
CA ILE A 305 6.55 -3.22 36.48
C ILE A 305 8.06 -3.39 36.51
N GLN A 306 8.62 -3.70 37.68
CA GLN A 306 10.06 -3.89 37.85
C GLN A 306 10.51 -5.27 37.35
N GLY A 307 11.74 -5.34 36.83
CA GLY A 307 12.37 -6.61 36.51
C GLY A 307 12.71 -7.45 37.75
N PRO A 308 13.07 -8.74 37.59
CA PRO A 308 13.30 -9.67 38.70
C PRO A 308 14.36 -9.25 39.73
N MET A 309 15.30 -8.38 39.32
CA MET A 309 16.43 -7.88 40.13
C MET A 309 16.33 -6.37 40.39
N GLY A 310 15.16 -5.75 40.18
CA GLY A 310 14.96 -4.32 40.32
C GLY A 310 15.02 -3.85 41.78
N ASP A 311 15.50 -2.62 42.00
CA ASP A 311 15.46 -1.97 43.30
C ASP A 311 14.06 -1.35 43.50
N PRO A 312 13.30 -1.74 44.56
CA PRO A 312 11.99 -1.17 44.85
C PRO A 312 12.01 0.33 45.11
N SER A 313 13.15 0.88 45.55
CA SER A 313 13.30 2.30 45.88
C SER A 313 13.49 3.21 44.66
N ARG A 314 13.73 2.63 43.48
CA ARG A 314 13.97 3.37 42.23
C ARG A 314 12.87 3.10 41.19
N PRO A 315 12.43 4.13 40.44
CA PRO A 315 11.51 3.91 39.33
C PRO A 315 12.22 3.25 38.14
N VAL A 316 11.46 2.58 37.27
CA VAL A 316 11.98 1.98 36.02
C VAL A 316 12.43 3.06 35.03
N THR A 317 11.65 4.13 34.93
CA THR A 317 11.88 5.28 34.05
C THR A 317 11.57 6.58 34.79
N VAL A 318 12.20 7.68 34.37
CA VAL A 318 11.96 9.03 34.89
C VAL A 318 11.59 9.95 33.73
N LEU A 319 10.54 10.76 33.90
CA LEU A 319 10.06 11.71 32.90
C LEU A 319 10.39 13.14 33.32
N ALA A 320 11.19 13.83 32.52
CA ALA A 320 11.38 15.28 32.58
C ALA A 320 10.23 15.98 31.84
N GLN A 321 9.37 16.68 32.57
CA GLN A 321 8.13 17.28 32.04
C GLN A 321 8.37 18.49 31.11
N ASP A 322 9.47 19.19 31.33
CA ASP A 322 9.91 20.37 30.59
C ASP A 322 10.47 20.01 29.21
N THR A 323 11.30 18.97 29.12
CA THR A 323 11.93 18.52 27.86
C THR A 323 11.24 17.31 27.22
N THR A 324 10.16 16.82 27.84
CA THR A 324 9.44 15.58 27.46
C THR A 324 10.35 14.37 27.27
N MET A 325 11.45 14.33 28.03
CA MET A 325 12.47 13.31 27.93
C MET A 325 12.22 12.22 28.97
N VAL A 326 12.15 10.97 28.50
CA VAL A 326 12.06 9.79 29.36
C VAL A 326 13.44 9.13 29.42
N THR A 327 13.98 8.99 30.63
CA THR A 327 15.25 8.34 30.90
C THR A 327 15.02 6.98 31.56
N ALA A 328 15.67 5.94 31.05
CA ALA A 328 15.62 4.60 31.60
C ALA A 328 16.59 4.46 32.79
N VAL A 329 16.11 3.96 33.92
CA VAL A 329 16.86 3.92 35.20
C VAL A 329 17.18 2.49 35.63
N GLN A 330 16.26 1.54 35.43
CA GLN A 330 16.48 0.13 35.73
C GLN A 330 15.60 -0.76 34.84
N LEU A 331 15.93 -2.05 34.78
CA LEU A 331 15.20 -3.03 33.97
C LEU A 331 13.74 -3.17 34.42
N GLY A 332 12.84 -3.28 33.44
CA GLY A 332 11.40 -3.38 33.68
C GLY A 332 10.57 -2.79 32.55
N GLN A 333 9.33 -2.47 32.85
CA GLN A 333 8.36 -1.88 31.94
C GLN A 333 7.70 -0.67 32.59
N SER A 334 7.40 0.35 31.78
CA SER A 334 6.57 1.49 32.17
C SER A 334 5.77 2.00 30.98
N SER A 335 4.56 2.48 31.21
CA SER A 335 3.70 3.07 30.17
C SER A 335 3.77 4.59 30.23
N LEU A 336 4.15 5.24 29.13
CA LEU A 336 3.97 6.68 28.97
C LEU A 336 2.56 6.94 28.45
N VAL A 337 1.75 7.68 29.20
CA VAL A 337 0.36 7.99 28.88
C VAL A 337 0.19 9.50 28.80
N LEU A 338 -0.42 9.97 27.73
CA LEU A 338 -0.89 11.35 27.68
C LEU A 338 -2.18 11.47 28.50
N ALA A 339 -2.29 12.46 29.37
CA ALA A 339 -3.46 12.70 30.21
C ALA A 339 -3.98 14.13 30.03
N TYR A 340 -5.30 14.31 30.16
CA TYR A 340 -5.87 15.65 30.29
C TYR A 340 -5.60 16.20 31.69
N ARG A 341 -5.19 17.48 31.79
CA ARG A 341 -5.10 18.16 33.10
C ARG A 341 -6.47 18.40 33.74
N SER A 342 -7.52 18.54 32.92
CA SER A 342 -8.88 18.83 33.39
C SER A 342 -9.60 17.56 33.86
N ILE A 343 -10.08 17.59 35.10
CA ILE A 343 -10.92 16.54 35.71
C ILE A 343 -12.19 16.27 34.88
N ARG A 344 -12.70 17.29 34.18
CA ARG A 344 -13.90 17.19 33.33
C ARG A 344 -13.73 16.27 32.10
N MET A 345 -12.49 15.91 31.77
CA MET A 345 -12.12 15.06 30.63
C MET A 345 -11.64 13.66 31.06
N GLN A 346 -11.64 13.34 32.37
CA GLN A 346 -11.15 12.05 32.90
C GLN A 346 -12.02 10.84 32.51
N GLY A 347 -13.20 11.06 31.92
CA GLY A 347 -14.05 10.01 31.34
C GLY A 347 -13.83 9.76 29.85
N ALA A 348 -12.87 10.45 29.20
CA ALA A 348 -12.51 10.21 27.80
C ALA A 348 -11.74 8.88 27.68
N SER A 349 -12.00 8.13 26.61
CA SER A 349 -11.25 6.92 26.25
C SER A 349 -9.76 7.20 26.17
N ARG A 350 -8.98 6.15 26.46
CA ARG A 350 -7.54 6.19 26.66
C ARG A 350 -6.85 7.02 25.57
N LEU A 351 -6.34 8.16 26.00
CA LEU A 351 -5.38 8.97 25.26
C LEU A 351 -4.17 8.11 24.85
N PRO A 352 -3.41 8.54 23.81
CA PRO A 352 -2.33 7.72 23.28
C PRO A 352 -1.35 7.32 24.39
N ASN A 353 -0.99 6.05 24.39
CA ASN A 353 0.01 5.48 25.27
C ASN A 353 1.15 4.86 24.45
N SER A 354 2.33 4.80 25.04
CA SER A 354 3.49 4.11 24.49
C SER A 354 4.13 3.30 25.61
N THR A 355 4.32 2.00 25.39
CA THR A 355 4.97 1.14 26.37
C THR A 355 6.47 1.25 26.20
N ILE A 356 7.17 1.44 27.31
CA ILE A 356 8.62 1.54 27.36
C ILE A 356 9.15 0.31 28.10
N TYR A 357 9.94 -0.48 27.40
CA TYR A 357 10.64 -1.64 27.92
C TYR A 357 12.10 -1.28 28.16
N VAL A 358 12.57 -1.41 29.39
CA VAL A 358 13.98 -1.24 29.73
C VAL A 358 14.65 -2.61 29.75
N VAL A 359 15.51 -2.84 28.76
CA VAL A 359 16.09 -4.15 28.43
C VAL A 359 17.61 -4.10 28.41
N GLU A 360 18.23 -5.27 28.53
CA GLU A 360 19.68 -5.42 28.32
C GLU A 360 20.00 -5.63 26.83
N PRO A 361 21.09 -5.06 26.31
CA PRO A 361 21.54 -5.36 24.96
C PRO A 361 21.97 -6.83 24.86
N GLY A 362 21.58 -7.48 23.77
CA GLY A 362 21.92 -8.87 23.45
C GLY A 362 22.99 -8.96 22.37
N TYR A 363 22.76 -8.37 21.20
CA TYR A 363 23.68 -8.41 20.07
C TYR A 363 23.50 -7.19 19.16
N LEU A 364 24.48 -6.95 18.28
CA LEU A 364 24.39 -5.91 17.24
C LEU A 364 23.95 -6.52 15.91
N GLY A 365 22.98 -5.90 15.26
CA GLY A 365 22.55 -6.19 13.90
C GLY A 365 23.10 -5.15 12.93
N PHE A 366 23.50 -5.58 11.73
CA PHE A 366 23.98 -4.69 10.70
C PHE A 366 23.01 -4.67 9.53
N THR A 367 22.70 -3.47 9.03
CA THR A 367 21.92 -3.28 7.81
C THR A 367 22.64 -2.33 6.86
N VAL A 368 22.44 -2.51 5.56
CA VAL A 368 23.09 -1.70 4.53
C VAL A 368 22.08 -1.29 3.46
N HIS A 369 22.02 0.01 3.18
CA HIS A 369 21.16 0.56 2.14
C HIS A 369 21.98 1.31 1.09
N PRO A 370 21.59 1.30 -0.20
CA PRO A 370 20.45 0.58 -0.77
C PRO A 370 20.75 -0.92 -1.01
N GLY A 371 19.70 -1.75 -0.97
CA GLY A 371 19.73 -3.13 -1.46
C GLY A 371 19.70 -4.22 -0.41
N ASP A 372 20.02 -3.92 0.86
CA ASP A 372 19.99 -4.88 1.98
C ASP A 372 20.84 -6.14 1.72
N ARG A 373 21.93 -5.96 0.95
CA ARG A 373 22.90 -6.99 0.59
C ARG A 373 24.30 -6.50 0.92
N TRP A 374 25.08 -7.34 1.61
CA TRP A 374 26.49 -7.11 1.94
C TRP A 374 27.46 -7.38 0.79
N VAL A 375 26.96 -7.20 -0.44
CA VAL A 375 27.72 -7.25 -1.68
C VAL A 375 27.66 -5.85 -2.25
N LEU A 376 28.78 -5.12 -2.18
CA LEU A 376 28.88 -3.70 -2.47
C LEU A 376 29.69 -3.45 -3.75
N GLU A 377 29.50 -2.29 -4.35
CA GLU A 377 30.20 -1.87 -5.57
C GLU A 377 31.08 -0.66 -5.28
N THR A 378 32.33 -0.68 -5.77
CA THR A 378 33.26 0.43 -5.59
C THR A 378 32.74 1.71 -6.24
N GLY A 379 32.91 2.85 -5.56
CA GLY A 379 32.48 4.17 -6.03
C GLY A 379 31.02 4.52 -5.69
N ARG A 380 30.19 3.55 -5.29
CA ARG A 380 28.79 3.76 -4.93
C ARG A 380 28.63 4.15 -3.45
N LEU A 381 27.61 4.95 -3.16
CA LEU A 381 27.30 5.39 -1.80
C LEU A 381 26.39 4.38 -1.09
N TYR A 382 26.76 4.03 0.13
CA TYR A 382 25.99 3.16 1.01
C TYR A 382 25.80 3.80 2.39
N LYS A 383 24.68 3.49 3.03
CA LYS A 383 24.41 3.80 4.43
C LYS A 383 24.41 2.50 5.21
N ILE A 384 25.41 2.31 6.05
CA ILE A 384 25.50 1.22 7.02
C ILE A 384 24.81 1.69 8.31
N THR A 385 23.91 0.87 8.84
CA THR A 385 23.24 1.13 10.12
C THR A 385 23.48 -0.05 11.05
N ILE A 386 23.85 0.25 12.29
CA ILE A 386 24.13 -0.71 13.36
C ILE A 386 23.01 -0.57 14.38
N ASP A 387 22.22 -1.63 14.46
CA ASP A 387 21.08 -1.73 15.34
C ASP A 387 21.47 -2.52 16.59
N VAL A 388 21.09 -2.02 17.76
CA VAL A 388 21.24 -2.77 19.01
C VAL A 388 19.97 -3.59 19.20
N LEU A 389 20.10 -4.90 19.40
CA LEU A 389 18.97 -5.79 19.68
C LEU A 389 19.12 -6.40 21.07
N ASP A 390 17.99 -6.60 21.75
CA ASP A 390 17.96 -7.33 23.03
C ASP A 390 18.10 -8.85 22.83
N LYS A 391 18.12 -9.60 23.94
CA LYS A 391 18.23 -11.08 23.93
C LYS A 391 17.02 -11.77 23.26
N SER A 392 15.91 -11.06 23.07
CA SER A 392 14.68 -11.55 22.45
C SER A 392 14.55 -11.12 20.98
N GLY A 393 15.51 -10.36 20.45
CA GLY A 393 15.49 -9.86 19.07
C GLY A 393 14.70 -8.56 18.88
N ASN A 394 14.34 -7.85 19.95
CA ASN A 394 13.70 -6.54 19.85
C ASN A 394 14.75 -5.45 19.61
N LYS A 395 14.45 -4.54 18.68
CA LYS A 395 15.35 -3.43 18.35
C LYS A 395 15.28 -2.34 19.42
N VAL A 396 16.41 -2.08 20.06
CA VAL A 396 16.60 -0.98 21.02
C VAL A 396 16.62 0.35 20.25
N TYR A 397 15.97 1.36 20.82
CA TYR A 397 15.94 2.70 20.27
C TYR A 397 17.35 3.33 20.24
N PRO A 398 17.79 3.86 19.09
CA PRO A 398 19.14 4.38 18.91
C PRO A 398 19.29 5.77 19.54
N SER A 399 19.29 5.83 20.87
CA SER A 399 19.43 7.08 21.63
C SER A 399 20.75 7.78 21.29
N ASP A 400 20.78 9.11 21.29
CA ASP A 400 21.99 9.88 20.94
C ASP A 400 23.13 9.71 21.95
N ASN A 401 22.80 9.22 23.14
CA ASN A 401 23.72 9.09 24.25
C ASN A 401 24.39 7.70 24.36
N ILE A 402 24.09 6.76 23.47
CA ILE A 402 24.88 5.52 23.35
C ILE A 402 26.17 5.78 22.56
N ARG A 403 27.18 4.93 22.77
CA ARG A 403 28.44 4.93 22.02
C ARG A 403 28.69 3.57 21.42
N ILE A 404 28.54 3.50 20.10
CA ILE A 404 28.89 2.35 19.27
C ILE A 404 30.20 2.70 18.57
N GLU A 405 31.25 1.95 18.88
CA GLU A 405 32.54 2.05 18.22
C GLU A 405 32.54 1.11 17.01
N THR A 406 32.66 1.68 15.82
CA THR A 406 32.62 0.94 14.56
C THR A 406 33.99 1.00 13.88
N ALA A 407 34.58 -0.16 13.61
CA ALA A 407 35.78 -0.29 12.81
C ALA A 407 35.40 -0.52 11.34
N LEU A 408 35.68 0.50 10.52
CA LEU A 408 35.54 0.45 9.06
C LEU A 408 36.95 0.54 8.46
N PRO A 409 37.48 -0.55 7.86
CA PRO A 409 38.83 -0.55 7.30
C PRO A 409 39.00 0.51 6.20
N SER A 410 39.87 1.50 6.44
CA SER A 410 40.10 2.63 5.53
C SER A 410 40.72 2.24 4.19
N GLU A 411 41.29 1.03 4.09
CA GLU A 411 41.74 0.44 2.83
C GLU A 411 40.57 0.15 1.88
N PHE A 412 39.39 -0.17 2.42
CA PHE A 412 38.22 -0.59 1.66
C PHE A 412 37.12 0.48 1.63
N PHE A 413 37.04 1.33 2.66
CA PHE A 413 35.97 2.30 2.82
C PHE A 413 36.48 3.74 3.00
N GLU A 414 35.89 4.66 2.26
CA GLU A 414 35.91 6.09 2.56
C GLU A 414 34.64 6.44 3.37
N VAL A 415 34.81 6.87 4.62
CA VAL A 415 33.70 7.26 5.51
C VAL A 415 33.40 8.75 5.33
N LEU A 416 32.19 9.07 4.88
CA LEU A 416 31.76 10.43 4.55
C LEU A 416 31.12 11.14 5.75
N SER A 417 30.26 10.43 6.48
CA SER A 417 29.63 10.94 7.70
C SER A 417 29.23 9.81 8.63
N SER A 418 29.20 10.10 9.94
CA SER A 418 28.81 9.16 10.98
C SER A 418 27.87 9.87 11.96
N SER A 419 26.89 9.15 12.51
CA SER A 419 26.02 9.67 13.57
C SER A 419 26.79 9.85 14.88
N LYS A 420 26.29 10.73 15.77
CA LYS A 420 26.94 11.01 17.07
C LYS A 420 27.09 9.77 17.96
N ASN A 421 26.14 8.84 17.86
CA ASN A 421 26.13 7.61 18.62
C ASN A 421 26.82 6.43 17.92
N GLY A 422 27.30 6.61 16.68
CA GLY A 422 27.95 5.55 15.89
C GLY A 422 26.99 4.48 15.36
N SER A 423 25.67 4.69 15.42
CA SER A 423 24.69 3.74 14.88
C SER A 423 24.52 3.85 13.35
N SER A 424 25.00 4.91 12.70
CA SER A 424 24.84 5.07 11.26
C SER A 424 26.05 5.73 10.60
N HIS A 425 26.49 5.14 9.49
CA HIS A 425 27.66 5.57 8.72
C HIS A 425 27.32 5.66 7.23
N GLN A 426 27.63 6.79 6.60
CA GLN A 426 27.62 6.92 5.15
C GLN A 426 29.02 6.62 4.62
N VAL A 427 29.14 5.62 3.76
CA VAL A 427 30.42 5.10 3.28
C VAL A 427 30.43 4.97 1.76
N ARG A 428 31.62 5.04 1.18
CA ARG A 428 31.90 4.74 -0.22
C ARG A 428 32.98 3.66 -0.29
N PRO A 429 32.70 2.47 -0.84
CA PRO A 429 33.74 1.46 -1.04
C PRO A 429 34.74 1.91 -2.11
N ILE A 430 36.04 1.78 -1.85
CA ILE A 430 37.12 2.29 -2.73
C ILE A 430 37.96 1.19 -3.37
N LYS A 431 38.03 0.00 -2.76
CA LYS A 431 38.88 -1.10 -3.22
C LYS A 431 38.09 -2.40 -3.26
N ARG A 432 38.34 -3.21 -4.31
CA ARG A 432 37.77 -4.56 -4.41
C ARG A 432 38.39 -5.52 -3.40
N GLY A 433 37.59 -6.44 -2.87
CA GLY A 433 38.04 -7.50 -1.98
C GLY A 433 37.00 -7.89 -0.95
N GLN A 434 37.39 -8.75 -0.03
CA GLN A 434 36.57 -9.15 1.11
C GLN A 434 37.13 -8.48 2.36
N THR A 435 36.25 -7.91 3.16
CA THR A 435 36.57 -7.20 4.40
C THR A 435 35.42 -7.36 5.37
N ALA A 436 35.59 -6.91 6.61
CA ALA A 436 34.55 -6.97 7.60
C ALA A 436 34.37 -5.63 8.30
N VAL A 437 33.11 -5.35 8.68
CA VAL A 437 32.74 -4.21 9.51
C VAL A 437 32.50 -4.74 10.92
N GLU A 438 33.32 -4.30 11.86
CA GLU A 438 33.19 -4.66 13.27
C GLU A 438 32.55 -3.50 14.02
N ALA A 439 31.68 -3.80 14.97
CA ALA A 439 31.10 -2.79 15.85
C ALA A 439 31.00 -3.32 17.28
N ALA A 440 31.22 -2.44 18.26
CA ALA A 440 31.07 -2.72 19.67
C ALA A 440 30.29 -1.60 20.37
N LEU A 441 29.24 -1.96 21.09
CA LEU A 441 28.55 -1.06 22.01
C LEU A 441 29.35 -1.01 23.32
N THR A 442 29.97 0.13 23.62
CA THR A 442 30.93 0.27 24.73
C THR A 442 30.34 0.97 25.94
N SER A 443 29.57 2.04 25.73
CA SER A 443 29.12 2.89 26.84
C SER A 443 27.82 3.64 26.56
N VAL A 444 27.23 4.14 27.65
CA VAL A 444 26.15 5.12 27.66
C VAL A 444 26.64 6.38 28.36
N VAL A 445 26.39 7.53 27.77
CA VAL A 445 26.79 8.84 28.29
C VAL A 445 25.60 9.49 28.98
N ASP A 446 25.78 9.91 30.23
CA ASP A 446 24.75 10.63 30.98
C ASP A 446 24.59 12.08 30.47
N GLN A 447 23.51 12.72 30.90
CA GLN A 447 23.23 14.12 30.58
C GLN A 447 24.32 15.07 31.09
N ASP A 448 24.98 14.74 32.21
CA ASP A 448 26.09 15.49 32.79
C ASP A 448 27.45 15.19 32.12
N GLY A 449 27.47 14.35 31.07
CA GLY A 449 28.68 13.95 30.35
C GLY A 449 29.46 12.81 30.99
N GLY A 450 28.97 12.21 32.08
CA GLY A 450 29.55 11.01 32.68
C GLY A 450 29.44 9.81 31.74
N VAL A 451 30.52 9.01 31.61
CA VAL A 451 30.55 7.84 30.73
C VAL A 451 30.40 6.57 31.55
N HIS A 452 29.32 5.83 31.31
CA HIS A 452 29.05 4.54 31.95
C HIS A 452 29.38 3.41 30.99
N MET A 453 30.47 2.72 31.29
CA MET A 453 30.91 1.56 30.51
C MET A 453 30.01 0.35 30.78
N LEU A 454 29.66 -0.38 29.74
CA LEU A 454 29.01 -1.67 29.87
C LEU A 454 30.01 -2.69 30.44
N GLN A 455 29.58 -3.49 31.42
CA GLN A 455 30.44 -4.50 32.04
C GLN A 455 30.93 -5.55 31.03
N VAL A 456 30.09 -5.88 30.05
CA VAL A 456 30.42 -6.76 28.93
C VAL A 456 30.04 -6.01 27.65
N PRO A 457 31.02 -5.57 26.84
CA PRO A 457 30.75 -4.95 25.56
C PRO A 457 30.02 -5.92 24.64
N VAL A 458 28.92 -5.46 24.06
CA VAL A 458 28.20 -6.21 23.04
C VAL A 458 28.81 -5.86 21.70
N TRP A 459 29.45 -6.82 21.06
CA TRP A 459 30.11 -6.63 19.78
C TRP A 459 29.65 -7.66 18.77
N ASN A 460 29.75 -7.32 17.50
CA ASN A 460 29.50 -8.24 16.40
C ASN A 460 30.29 -7.77 15.16
N GLN A 461 30.38 -8.64 14.15
CA GLN A 461 31.08 -8.39 12.90
C GLN A 461 30.22 -8.78 11.72
N GLN A 462 30.33 -8.04 10.62
CA GLN A 462 29.63 -8.31 9.38
C GLN A 462 30.62 -8.39 8.22
N GLU A 463 30.69 -9.54 7.57
CA GLU A 463 31.48 -9.75 6.36
C GLU A 463 30.86 -9.00 5.17
N VAL A 464 31.73 -8.39 4.36
CA VAL A 464 31.37 -7.55 3.22
C VAL A 464 32.23 -7.93 2.02
N GLU A 465 31.57 -8.19 0.90
CA GLU A 465 32.24 -8.43 -0.38
C GLU A 465 32.11 -7.19 -1.27
N ILE A 466 33.23 -6.68 -1.77
CA ILE A 466 33.27 -5.46 -2.58
C ILE A 466 33.77 -5.82 -3.98
N HIS A 467 32.92 -5.59 -4.98
CA HIS A 467 33.24 -5.78 -6.39
C HIS A 467 33.42 -4.45 -7.12
N VAL A 468 34.11 -4.51 -8.27
CA VAL A 468 34.19 -3.37 -9.19
C VAL A 468 32.94 -3.32 -10.08
N PRO A 469 32.56 -2.14 -10.63
CA PRO A 469 31.35 -2.00 -11.43
C PRO A 469 31.34 -2.93 -12.65
N ILE A 470 30.15 -3.40 -13.00
CA ILE A 470 29.96 -4.32 -14.13
C ILE A 470 30.06 -3.52 -15.43
N ASN A 471 31.01 -3.88 -16.28
CA ASN A 471 31.21 -3.30 -17.60
C ASN A 471 31.12 -4.40 -18.66
N LEU A 472 30.30 -4.16 -19.69
CA LEU A 472 30.12 -5.05 -20.83
C LEU A 472 30.97 -4.58 -22.01
N TYR A 473 31.68 -5.52 -22.63
CA TYR A 473 32.57 -5.23 -23.76
C TYR A 473 32.18 -6.02 -25.02
N PRO A 474 32.09 -5.33 -26.18
CA PRO A 474 32.13 -3.87 -26.35
C PRO A 474 30.87 -3.18 -25.79
N SER A 475 30.91 -1.88 -25.53
CA SER A 475 29.76 -1.14 -25.00
C SER A 475 28.66 -0.89 -26.05
N ILE A 476 29.04 -0.91 -27.33
CA ILE A 476 28.14 -0.71 -28.47
C ILE A 476 28.45 -1.75 -29.55
N LEU A 477 27.41 -2.41 -30.06
CA LEU A 477 27.45 -3.25 -31.25
C LEU A 477 26.45 -2.74 -32.28
N THR A 478 26.85 -2.77 -33.54
CA THR A 478 26.00 -2.36 -34.66
C THR A 478 25.96 -3.46 -35.72
N PHE A 479 24.75 -3.90 -36.09
CA PHE A 479 24.54 -4.98 -37.05
C PHE A 479 23.64 -4.50 -38.20
N PRO A 480 23.86 -4.96 -39.43
CA PRO A 480 22.94 -4.70 -40.53
C PRO A 480 21.62 -5.44 -40.28
N TRP A 481 20.52 -4.75 -40.52
CA TRP A 481 19.22 -5.39 -40.65
C TRP A 481 19.18 -6.27 -41.91
N GLN A 482 18.76 -7.52 -41.76
CA GLN A 482 18.71 -8.50 -42.84
C GLN A 482 17.58 -9.52 -42.63
N PRO A 483 17.11 -10.21 -43.67
CA PRO A 483 15.94 -11.11 -43.58
C PRO A 483 16.21 -12.39 -42.77
N LYS A 484 17.48 -12.80 -42.68
CA LYS A 484 17.88 -14.02 -41.96
C LYS A 484 17.89 -13.74 -40.46
N THR A 485 16.86 -14.23 -39.76
CA THR A 485 16.77 -14.13 -38.31
C THR A 485 17.90 -14.89 -37.64
N GLY A 486 18.44 -14.33 -36.54
CA GLY A 486 19.49 -14.98 -35.77
C GLY A 486 20.85 -15.04 -36.43
N ALA A 487 21.07 -14.25 -37.49
CA ALA A 487 22.30 -14.33 -38.28
C ALA A 487 23.55 -13.85 -37.53
N TYR A 488 23.44 -12.86 -36.64
CA TYR A 488 24.57 -12.39 -35.85
C TYR A 488 24.46 -12.86 -34.41
N GLN A 489 25.51 -13.53 -33.94
CA GLN A 489 25.66 -13.98 -32.56
C GLN A 489 26.95 -13.44 -31.98
N TYR A 490 26.87 -12.90 -30.77
CA TYR A 490 28.04 -12.34 -30.09
C TYR A 490 28.08 -12.78 -28.63
N ALA A 491 29.21 -13.35 -28.20
CA ALA A 491 29.45 -13.70 -26.81
C ALA A 491 29.95 -12.46 -26.06
N ILE A 492 29.08 -11.88 -25.22
CA ILE A 492 29.37 -10.65 -24.49
C ILE A 492 30.43 -10.92 -23.42
N LYS A 493 31.48 -10.09 -23.37
CA LYS A 493 32.48 -10.15 -22.31
C LYS A 493 32.07 -9.22 -21.18
N ALA A 494 31.62 -9.80 -20.07
CA ALA A 494 31.32 -9.06 -18.85
C ALA A 494 32.55 -9.04 -17.92
N HIS A 495 32.91 -7.86 -17.43
CA HIS A 495 33.96 -7.65 -16.44
C HIS A 495 33.38 -6.94 -15.21
N GLY A 496 33.83 -7.32 -14.01
CA GLY A 496 33.31 -6.76 -12.75
C GLY A 496 32.21 -7.60 -12.11
N GLY A 497 31.59 -7.08 -11.06
CA GLY A 497 30.62 -7.83 -10.24
C GLY A 497 31.17 -9.13 -9.65
N SER A 498 30.27 -10.01 -9.24
CA SER A 498 30.54 -11.34 -8.69
C SER A 498 30.95 -12.38 -9.74
N GLY A 499 30.82 -12.04 -11.03
CA GLY A 499 31.05 -12.95 -12.16
C GLY A 499 29.86 -13.86 -12.49
N ASN A 500 28.78 -13.83 -11.70
CA ASN A 500 27.52 -14.51 -12.03
C ASN A 500 26.44 -13.48 -12.35
N PHE A 501 25.93 -13.53 -13.58
CA PHE A 501 25.02 -12.52 -14.10
C PHE A 501 23.70 -13.10 -14.55
N SER A 502 22.63 -12.35 -14.30
CA SER A 502 21.35 -12.51 -14.95
C SER A 502 21.23 -11.50 -16.08
N TRP A 503 20.76 -11.94 -17.24
CA TRP A 503 20.76 -11.14 -18.47
C TRP A 503 19.34 -10.71 -18.82
N SER A 504 19.18 -9.46 -19.23
CA SER A 504 17.92 -8.90 -19.72
C SER A 504 18.14 -8.14 -21.01
N SER A 505 17.09 -8.03 -21.82
CA SER A 505 17.08 -7.26 -23.08
C SER A 505 15.87 -6.35 -23.08
N SER A 506 16.09 -5.06 -23.36
CA SER A 506 15.01 -4.07 -23.38
C SER A 506 14.04 -4.29 -24.56
N ASN A 507 14.54 -4.79 -25.70
CA ASN A 507 13.74 -5.10 -26.87
C ASN A 507 14.14 -6.44 -27.50
N TYR A 508 13.39 -7.48 -27.17
CA TYR A 508 13.60 -8.85 -27.63
C TYR A 508 13.31 -9.07 -29.12
N MET A 509 12.62 -8.15 -29.80
CA MET A 509 12.39 -8.22 -31.25
C MET A 509 13.60 -7.72 -32.06
N VAL A 510 14.47 -6.91 -31.43
CA VAL A 510 15.71 -6.41 -32.04
C VAL A 510 16.88 -7.34 -31.70
N ALA A 511 17.11 -7.59 -30.41
CA ALA A 511 18.16 -8.49 -29.95
C ALA A 511 17.73 -9.26 -28.70
N THR A 512 18.08 -10.54 -28.64
CA THR A 512 17.87 -11.40 -27.47
C THR A 512 19.20 -11.79 -26.86
N VAL A 513 19.21 -12.18 -25.59
CA VAL A 513 20.40 -12.63 -24.88
C VAL A 513 20.09 -13.92 -24.13
N THR A 514 20.99 -14.88 -24.23
CA THR A 514 20.88 -16.17 -23.52
C THR A 514 21.41 -16.06 -22.10
N VAL A 515 21.11 -17.05 -21.26
CA VAL A 515 21.65 -17.14 -19.88
C VAL A 515 23.18 -17.21 -19.82
N LYS A 516 23.84 -17.59 -20.92
CA LYS A 516 25.31 -17.64 -21.03
C LYS A 516 25.94 -16.32 -21.52
N GLY A 517 25.14 -15.26 -21.69
CA GLY A 517 25.62 -13.97 -22.21
C GLY A 517 25.91 -13.97 -23.71
N VAL A 518 25.34 -14.92 -24.47
CA VAL A 518 25.38 -14.88 -25.94
C VAL A 518 24.17 -14.10 -26.44
N MET A 519 24.41 -12.96 -27.09
CA MET A 519 23.37 -12.19 -27.76
C MET A 519 23.13 -12.69 -29.18
N THR A 520 21.89 -12.53 -29.66
CA THR A 520 21.47 -12.89 -31.01
C THR A 520 20.54 -11.82 -31.58
N THR A 521 20.82 -11.31 -32.79
CA THR A 521 19.92 -10.37 -33.49
C THR A 521 18.67 -11.10 -34.02
N VAL A 522 17.49 -10.48 -33.94
CA VAL A 522 16.23 -11.14 -34.31
C VAL A 522 15.71 -10.63 -35.67
N SER A 523 14.59 -9.90 -35.72
CA SER A 523 13.91 -9.50 -36.96
C SER A 523 13.77 -8.00 -37.13
N ASP A 524 13.66 -7.26 -36.02
CA ASP A 524 13.31 -5.86 -36.08
C ASP A 524 14.56 -4.98 -36.11
N LYS A 525 14.42 -3.83 -36.77
CA LYS A 525 15.40 -2.74 -36.71
C LYS A 525 15.15 -1.88 -35.48
N GLY A 526 16.21 -1.34 -34.89
CA GLY A 526 16.11 -0.45 -33.74
C GLY A 526 17.25 -0.63 -32.73
N LEU A 527 17.01 -0.17 -31.51
CA LEU A 527 17.92 -0.28 -30.37
C LEU A 527 17.37 -1.32 -29.39
N SER A 528 18.26 -2.20 -28.94
CA SER A 528 18.06 -2.98 -27.71
C SER A 528 19.21 -2.72 -26.74
N VAL A 529 18.86 -2.46 -25.48
CA VAL A 529 19.82 -2.37 -24.37
C VAL A 529 19.85 -3.71 -23.68
N ILE A 530 21.02 -4.35 -23.69
CA ILE A 530 21.28 -5.59 -22.97
C ILE A 530 21.88 -5.21 -21.62
N GLN A 531 21.28 -5.71 -20.54
CA GLN A 531 21.79 -5.49 -19.19
C GLN A 531 22.23 -6.82 -18.56
N ALA A 532 23.34 -6.76 -17.84
CA ALA A 532 23.83 -7.86 -17.00
C ALA A 532 23.73 -7.43 -15.56
N HIS A 533 22.79 -8.01 -14.82
CA HIS A 533 22.59 -7.77 -13.39
C HIS A 533 23.36 -8.79 -12.57
N ASP A 534 24.03 -8.36 -11.52
CA ASP A 534 24.66 -9.27 -10.57
C ASP A 534 23.59 -10.11 -9.86
N VAL A 535 23.79 -11.43 -9.83
CA VAL A 535 22.88 -12.33 -9.13
C VAL A 535 22.94 -12.10 -7.61
N GLN A 536 24.10 -11.71 -7.08
CA GLN A 536 24.25 -11.48 -5.64
C GLN A 536 23.66 -10.13 -5.19
N ASN A 537 23.66 -9.13 -6.06
CA ASN A 537 23.02 -7.84 -5.83
C ASN A 537 22.47 -7.23 -7.13
N PRO A 538 21.16 -7.37 -7.43
CA PRO A 538 20.56 -6.87 -8.66
C PRO A 538 20.65 -5.35 -8.88
N LEU A 539 21.01 -4.57 -7.84
CA LEU A 539 21.30 -3.15 -7.98
C LEU A 539 22.57 -2.87 -8.78
N HIS A 540 23.49 -3.84 -8.86
CA HIS A 540 24.71 -3.76 -9.66
C HIS A 540 24.38 -4.30 -11.04
N PHE A 541 24.54 -3.46 -12.06
CA PHE A 541 24.34 -3.89 -13.44
C PHE A 541 25.25 -3.15 -14.39
N GLY A 542 25.65 -3.85 -15.45
CA GLY A 542 26.31 -3.26 -16.61
C GLY A 542 25.36 -3.23 -17.79
N GLU A 543 25.55 -2.27 -18.69
CA GLU A 543 24.73 -2.13 -19.89
C GLU A 543 25.57 -2.13 -21.18
N MET A 544 24.97 -2.65 -22.25
CA MET A 544 25.51 -2.66 -23.60
C MET A 544 24.38 -2.29 -24.57
N LYS A 545 24.69 -1.48 -25.59
CA LYS A 545 23.72 -1.07 -26.61
C LYS A 545 23.94 -1.85 -27.89
N VAL A 546 22.88 -2.47 -28.39
CA VAL A 546 22.87 -3.20 -29.66
C VAL A 546 21.96 -2.47 -30.63
N TYR A 547 22.51 -2.05 -31.76
CA TYR A 547 21.75 -1.40 -32.83
C TYR A 547 21.64 -2.35 -34.02
N VAL A 548 20.41 -2.57 -34.49
CA VAL A 548 20.14 -3.24 -35.76
C VAL A 548 19.68 -2.18 -36.75
N ILE A 549 20.52 -1.91 -37.75
CA ILE A 549 20.43 -0.72 -38.60
C ILE A 549 20.24 -1.12 -40.06
N GLU A 550 19.35 -0.41 -40.76
CA GLU A 550 19.18 -0.57 -42.20
C GLU A 550 20.41 -0.02 -42.95
N PRO A 551 21.15 -0.85 -43.72
CA PRO A 551 22.36 -0.42 -44.39
C PRO A 551 22.03 0.55 -45.55
N ARG A 552 22.83 1.60 -45.70
CA ARG A 552 22.61 2.69 -46.69
C ARG A 552 23.77 2.95 -47.63
N GLY A 553 25.00 2.72 -47.19
CA GLY A 553 26.20 2.96 -47.99
C GLY A 553 27.16 1.78 -47.91
N MET A 554 27.89 1.52 -48.97
CA MET A 554 28.93 0.51 -49.05
C MET A 554 30.12 1.10 -49.78
N GLU A 555 31.31 0.94 -49.21
CA GLU A 555 32.55 1.45 -49.77
C GLU A 555 33.73 0.54 -49.40
N PHE A 556 34.76 0.54 -50.23
CA PHE A 556 36.03 -0.07 -49.87
C PHE A 556 36.78 0.86 -48.94
N THR A 557 37.31 0.31 -47.85
CA THR A 557 38.24 1.05 -47.01
C THR A 557 39.57 1.24 -47.76
N PRO A 558 40.35 2.29 -47.46
CA PRO A 558 41.66 2.50 -48.07
C PRO A 558 42.55 1.26 -47.93
N CYS A 559 42.92 0.64 -49.06
CA CYS A 559 43.67 -0.61 -49.11
C CYS A 559 44.64 -0.63 -50.30
N GLN A 560 45.51 -1.64 -50.35
CA GLN A 560 46.44 -1.84 -51.46
C GLN A 560 45.66 -2.27 -52.72
N VAL A 561 45.85 -1.54 -53.81
CA VAL A 561 45.15 -1.80 -55.10
C VAL A 561 46.06 -2.35 -56.19
N GLU A 562 47.36 -2.43 -55.93
CA GLU A 562 48.35 -2.96 -56.88
C GLU A 562 49.07 -4.17 -56.29
N ALA A 563 49.17 -5.25 -57.06
CA ALA A 563 49.89 -6.46 -56.66
C ALA A 563 50.82 -6.96 -57.76
N ARG A 564 51.94 -7.56 -57.34
CA ARG A 564 52.78 -8.35 -58.25
C ARG A 564 52.02 -9.62 -58.63
N VAL A 565 52.13 -10.06 -59.89
CA VAL A 565 51.60 -11.37 -60.32
C VAL A 565 52.06 -12.48 -59.36
N GLY A 566 51.10 -13.24 -58.83
CA GLY A 566 51.27 -14.26 -57.78
C GLY A 566 50.98 -13.80 -56.34
N GLN A 567 50.84 -12.49 -56.07
CA GLN A 567 50.48 -11.96 -54.76
C GLN A 567 48.96 -11.84 -54.57
N THR A 568 48.55 -11.83 -53.31
CA THR A 568 47.14 -11.64 -52.88
C THR A 568 46.93 -10.19 -52.44
N LEU A 569 45.82 -9.60 -52.85
CA LEU A 569 45.29 -8.34 -52.32
C LEU A 569 44.09 -8.63 -51.42
N GLU A 570 44.07 -7.98 -50.27
CA GLU A 570 42.93 -7.93 -49.36
C GLU A 570 42.18 -6.61 -49.59
N LEU A 571 40.89 -6.71 -49.90
CA LEU A 571 40.03 -5.58 -50.25
C LEU A 571 38.92 -5.47 -49.18
N PRO A 572 39.21 -4.81 -48.05
CA PRO A 572 38.27 -4.62 -46.94
C PRO A 572 37.11 -3.66 -47.30
N ILE A 573 35.91 -4.06 -46.90
CA ILE A 573 34.62 -3.40 -47.19
C ILE A 573 34.02 -2.90 -45.88
N ARG A 574 33.60 -1.63 -45.90
CA ARG A 574 32.78 -1.05 -44.84
C ARG A 574 31.39 -0.75 -45.37
N ILE A 575 30.39 -1.08 -44.56
CA ILE A 575 28.98 -0.79 -44.81
C ILE A 575 28.52 0.14 -43.71
N ASN A 576 27.85 1.22 -44.09
CA ASN A 576 27.40 2.25 -43.18
C ASN A 576 25.87 2.28 -43.15
N GLY A 577 25.32 2.60 -41.98
CA GLY A 577 23.89 2.84 -41.77
C GLY A 577 23.65 4.16 -41.06
N LEU A 578 22.38 4.55 -40.94
CA LEU A 578 21.98 5.70 -40.13
C LEU A 578 21.55 5.26 -38.75
N MET A 579 22.08 5.92 -37.73
CA MET A 579 21.71 5.64 -36.35
C MET A 579 20.22 5.91 -36.09
N PRO A 580 19.47 4.95 -35.49
CA PRO A 580 18.09 5.18 -35.09
C PRO A 580 18.00 6.30 -34.04
N GLY A 581 17.28 7.39 -34.35
CA GLY A 581 17.01 8.48 -33.40
C GLY A 581 18.08 9.59 -33.31
N GLY A 582 19.21 9.46 -34.02
CA GLY A 582 20.23 10.51 -34.14
C GLY A 582 20.01 11.40 -35.37
N ALA A 583 20.45 12.66 -35.31
CA ALA A 583 20.41 13.58 -36.44
C ALA A 583 21.38 13.16 -37.54
N ASN A 584 20.95 12.22 -38.40
CA ASN A 584 21.63 11.76 -39.61
C ASN A 584 23.09 11.26 -39.41
N GLU A 585 23.41 10.77 -38.21
CA GLU A 585 24.74 10.25 -37.88
C GLU A 585 24.97 8.91 -38.60
N VAL A 586 26.06 8.84 -39.37
CA VAL A 586 26.45 7.68 -40.17
C VAL A 586 27.39 6.82 -39.34
N VAL A 587 27.03 5.56 -39.10
CA VAL A 587 27.84 4.61 -38.33
C VAL A 587 28.21 3.41 -39.18
N THR A 588 29.47 2.99 -39.06
CA THR A 588 30.00 1.77 -39.67
C THR A 588 29.48 0.55 -38.91
N LEU A 589 28.93 -0.41 -39.64
CA LEU A 589 28.44 -1.65 -39.05
C LEU A 589 29.61 -2.51 -38.54
N SER A 590 29.40 -3.23 -37.44
CA SER A 590 30.46 -3.99 -36.78
C SER A 590 30.73 -5.35 -37.43
N ASP A 591 29.72 -5.98 -38.01
CA ASP A 591 29.84 -7.28 -38.69
C ASP A 591 28.84 -7.35 -39.85
N CYS A 592 29.36 -7.62 -41.06
CA CYS A 592 28.57 -7.77 -42.28
C CYS A 592 28.80 -9.13 -42.96
N SER A 593 29.49 -10.06 -42.30
CA SER A 593 29.94 -11.34 -42.87
C SER A 593 28.80 -12.25 -43.33
N HIS A 594 27.60 -12.04 -42.80
CA HIS A 594 26.41 -12.83 -43.13
C HIS A 594 25.51 -12.17 -44.18
N LEU A 595 25.87 -11.00 -44.72
CA LEU A 595 25.17 -10.44 -45.88
C LEU A 595 25.52 -11.22 -47.15
N ASP A 596 24.51 -11.52 -47.97
CA ASP A 596 24.68 -12.13 -49.31
C ASP A 596 25.26 -11.10 -50.30
N LEU A 597 26.56 -10.82 -50.14
CA LEU A 597 27.32 -9.94 -51.03
C LEU A 597 27.71 -10.68 -52.31
N VAL A 598 27.45 -10.07 -53.47
CA VAL A 598 27.81 -10.61 -54.79
C VAL A 598 29.04 -9.87 -55.32
N VAL A 599 30.05 -10.63 -55.75
CA VAL A 599 31.31 -10.10 -56.29
C VAL A 599 31.40 -10.37 -57.78
N GLU A 600 31.60 -9.32 -58.57
CA GLU A 600 31.76 -9.39 -60.02
C GLU A 600 33.07 -8.71 -60.44
N MET A 601 33.70 -9.20 -61.50
CA MET A 601 34.90 -8.59 -62.09
C MET A 601 34.64 -8.31 -63.57
N GLU A 602 34.92 -7.09 -64.03
CA GLU A 602 34.69 -6.70 -65.43
C GLU A 602 35.57 -7.50 -66.42
N LYS A 603 36.84 -7.72 -66.07
CA LYS A 603 37.77 -8.53 -66.87
C LYS A 603 38.16 -9.79 -66.11
N GLN A 604 37.78 -10.93 -66.68
CA GLN A 604 38.16 -12.25 -66.18
C GLN A 604 39.62 -12.59 -66.58
N GLY A 605 40.33 -13.32 -65.71
CA GLY A 605 41.69 -13.82 -65.97
C GLY A 605 42.85 -12.91 -65.54
N VAL A 606 42.59 -11.68 -65.07
CA VAL A 606 43.64 -10.80 -64.48
C VAL A 606 43.84 -11.10 -63.00
N PHE A 607 42.72 -11.29 -62.28
CA PHE A 607 42.69 -11.66 -60.86
C PHE A 607 41.74 -12.84 -60.66
N GLN A 608 42.08 -13.70 -59.69
CA GLN A 608 41.26 -14.81 -59.22
C GLN A 608 40.69 -14.49 -57.84
N LEU A 609 39.37 -14.64 -57.65
CA LEU A 609 38.74 -14.50 -56.33
C LEU A 609 39.11 -15.70 -55.45
N LEU A 610 39.63 -15.44 -54.25
CA LEU A 610 39.92 -16.48 -53.27
C LEU A 610 38.65 -16.81 -52.46
N PRO A 611 38.47 -18.07 -52.03
CA PRO A 611 37.32 -18.47 -51.23
C PRO A 611 37.40 -17.86 -49.82
N GLY A 612 36.25 -17.42 -49.32
CA GLY A 612 36.10 -16.86 -47.97
C GLY A 612 36.07 -15.33 -47.93
N TRP A 613 35.47 -14.82 -46.86
CA TRP A 613 35.38 -13.38 -46.58
C TRP A 613 36.42 -12.99 -45.53
N LEU A 614 36.93 -11.76 -45.62
CA LEU A 614 37.75 -11.17 -44.56
C LEU A 614 36.91 -11.05 -43.29
N GLN A 615 37.52 -11.39 -42.15
CA GLN A 615 36.87 -11.27 -40.85
C GLN A 615 36.63 -9.80 -40.51
N PRO A 616 35.54 -9.46 -39.79
CA PRO A 616 35.30 -8.09 -39.37
C PRO A 616 36.46 -7.54 -38.52
N GLY A 617 36.87 -6.31 -38.81
CA GLY A 617 37.90 -5.57 -38.10
C GLY A 617 37.34 -4.26 -37.51
N SER A 618 38.24 -3.39 -37.00
CA SER A 618 37.83 -2.10 -36.42
C SER A 618 37.30 -1.10 -37.45
N GLU A 619 37.80 -1.17 -38.69
CA GLU A 619 37.50 -0.21 -39.77
C GLU A 619 36.65 -0.80 -40.90
N HIS A 620 36.46 -2.12 -40.92
CA HIS A 620 35.76 -2.84 -41.98
C HIS A 620 34.90 -3.95 -41.38
N CYS A 621 33.74 -4.19 -41.98
CA CYS A 621 32.79 -5.18 -41.47
C CYS A 621 32.79 -6.49 -42.26
N SER A 622 33.43 -6.50 -43.43
CA SER A 622 33.71 -7.68 -44.25
C SER A 622 34.79 -7.32 -45.28
N GLY A 623 35.10 -8.21 -46.21
CA GLY A 623 35.97 -7.91 -47.34
C GLY A 623 36.30 -9.15 -48.18
N VAL A 624 36.97 -8.93 -49.30
CA VAL A 624 37.29 -10.00 -50.27
C VAL A 624 38.80 -10.11 -50.48
N SER A 625 39.27 -11.32 -50.78
CA SER A 625 40.68 -11.56 -51.12
C SER A 625 40.80 -11.98 -52.57
N VAL A 626 41.72 -11.39 -53.31
CA VAL A 626 41.94 -11.67 -54.74
C VAL A 626 43.42 -11.93 -55.01
N ARG A 627 43.74 -12.89 -55.89
CA ARG A 627 45.12 -13.21 -56.30
C ARG A 627 45.39 -12.72 -57.72
N ALA A 628 46.52 -12.04 -57.92
CA ALA A 628 46.95 -11.57 -59.24
C ALA A 628 47.44 -12.76 -60.10
N GLU A 629 46.82 -13.03 -61.25
CA GLU A 629 47.19 -14.13 -62.15
C GLU A 629 47.90 -13.68 -63.43
N ALA A 630 47.48 -12.55 -64.01
CA ALA A 630 48.04 -12.02 -65.24
C ALA A 630 48.22 -10.50 -65.15
N GLN A 631 49.15 -9.96 -65.94
CA GLN A 631 49.37 -8.51 -66.01
C GLN A 631 48.13 -7.83 -66.61
N GLY A 632 47.65 -6.78 -65.95
CA GLY A 632 46.47 -6.02 -66.40
C GLY A 632 45.82 -5.24 -65.27
N HIS A 633 44.68 -4.62 -65.56
CA HIS A 633 43.82 -4.01 -64.55
C HIS A 633 42.39 -4.54 -64.73
N THR A 634 41.66 -4.66 -63.64
CA THR A 634 40.23 -5.02 -63.65
C THR A 634 39.49 -4.17 -62.62
N VAL A 635 38.21 -3.95 -62.84
CA VAL A 635 37.33 -3.31 -61.86
C VAL A 635 36.57 -4.42 -61.14
N LEU A 636 36.66 -4.41 -59.82
CA LEU A 636 35.92 -5.32 -58.94
C LEU A 636 34.71 -4.58 -58.39
N LEU A 637 33.54 -5.16 -58.58
CA LEU A 637 32.25 -4.66 -58.12
C LEU A 637 31.72 -5.60 -57.04
N VAL A 638 31.38 -5.04 -55.87
CA VAL A 638 30.63 -5.76 -54.83
C VAL A 638 29.27 -5.13 -54.71
N SER A 639 28.22 -5.94 -54.76
CA SER A 639 26.85 -5.48 -54.66
C SER A 639 26.02 -6.29 -53.66
N TYR A 640 25.02 -5.63 -53.09
CA TYR A 640 24.02 -6.23 -52.21
C TYR A 640 22.65 -5.75 -52.63
N LYS A 641 21.71 -6.69 -52.80
CA LYS A 641 20.34 -6.40 -53.21
C LYS A 641 19.37 -7.20 -52.35
N HIS A 642 18.59 -6.50 -51.54
CA HIS A 642 17.51 -7.10 -50.75
C HIS A 642 16.36 -6.10 -50.52
N GLY A 643 15.14 -6.46 -50.94
CA GLY A 643 14.00 -5.55 -50.86
C GLY A 643 14.24 -4.25 -51.63
N HIS A 644 14.09 -3.10 -50.96
CA HIS A 644 14.39 -1.77 -51.49
C HIS A 644 15.86 -1.34 -51.34
N ILE A 645 16.68 -2.16 -50.68
CA ILE A 645 18.07 -1.84 -50.38
C ILE A 645 18.94 -2.29 -51.55
N HIS A 646 19.63 -1.32 -52.15
CA HIS A 646 20.61 -1.52 -53.21
C HIS A 646 21.92 -0.85 -52.82
N LEU A 647 22.95 -1.65 -52.56
CA LEU A 647 24.28 -1.16 -52.23
C LEU A 647 25.27 -1.68 -53.27
N SER A 648 26.21 -0.83 -53.66
CA SER A 648 27.27 -1.22 -54.59
C SER A 648 28.54 -0.43 -54.31
N ALA A 649 29.68 -1.11 -54.24
CA ALA A 649 31.00 -0.50 -54.17
C ALA A 649 31.87 -1.03 -55.32
N ARG A 650 32.66 -0.15 -55.92
CA ARG A 650 33.60 -0.51 -57.00
C ARG A 650 35.01 -0.11 -56.62
N ILE A 651 35.99 -0.93 -57.00
CA ILE A 651 37.42 -0.62 -56.83
C ILE A 651 38.19 -1.10 -58.06
N THR A 652 39.15 -0.30 -58.52
CA THR A 652 40.04 -0.68 -59.62
C THR A 652 41.32 -1.25 -59.04
N ILE A 653 41.68 -2.47 -59.45
CA ILE A 653 42.89 -3.16 -59.01
C ILE A 653 43.78 -3.48 -60.22
N ALA A 654 45.10 -3.44 -60.02
CA ALA A 654 46.09 -3.66 -61.08
C ALA A 654 47.15 -4.68 -60.69
N ALA A 655 47.51 -5.52 -61.65
CA ALA A 655 48.55 -6.53 -61.53
C ALA A 655 49.72 -6.17 -62.45
N TYR A 656 50.93 -6.12 -61.89
CA TYR A 656 52.16 -5.82 -62.62
C TYR A 656 53.16 -6.98 -62.59
N LEU A 657 53.97 -7.07 -63.66
CA LEU A 657 55.06 -8.04 -63.73
C LEU A 657 56.21 -7.63 -62.81
N PRO A 658 57.01 -8.59 -62.32
CA PRO A 658 58.21 -8.29 -61.54
C PRO A 658 59.08 -7.28 -62.30
N LEU A 659 59.40 -6.15 -61.66
CA LEU A 659 60.26 -5.12 -62.26
C LEU A 659 61.62 -5.74 -62.60
N LYS A 660 62.03 -5.64 -63.87
CA LYS A 660 63.39 -5.98 -64.29
C LYS A 660 64.27 -4.74 -64.12
N GLU A 661 65.41 -4.87 -63.47
CA GLU A 661 66.39 -3.79 -63.36
C GLU A 661 66.82 -3.34 -64.75
N ALA A 662 66.66 -2.04 -65.03
CA ALA A 662 67.22 -1.44 -66.22
C ALA A 662 68.74 -1.32 -66.02
N GLN A 663 69.52 -2.20 -66.66
CA GLN A 663 70.96 -1.99 -66.82
C GLN A 663 71.17 -0.70 -67.62
N ARG A 664 71.55 0.39 -66.93
CA ARG A 664 72.11 1.59 -67.58
C ARG A 664 73.40 1.17 -68.28
N ARG A 665 73.42 1.26 -69.61
CA ARG A 665 74.64 1.19 -70.43
C ARG A 665 75.49 2.43 -70.25
#